data_AF-A0A2G9YF09-F1
#
_entry.id   AF-A0A2G9YF09-F1
#
_cell.length_a   1.000
_cell.length_b   1.000
_cell.length_c   1.000
_cell.angle_alpha   90.00
_cell.angle_beta   90.00
_cell.angle_gamma   90.00
#
_symmetry.space_group_name_H-M   'P 1'
#
loop_
_entity.id
_entity.type
_entity.pdbx_description
1 polymer ?
#
loop_
_entity_poly.entity_id
_entity_poly.type
_entity_poly.pdbx_seq_one_letter_code
_entity_poly.pdbx_strand_id
1 'polypeptide(L)'
;TTITPRLEKVTDSQEARFEFFSSKEGSIFFCCLDCIDNEEFEECISPQEYSELQEGEHTFRIYSEDSLGNIEETTQEFTWTIELIPEPPQIISHKNGADIEPSEDVNPEISGVQITLEGKTEKAQKVVLEKEGEIEEIEVEEGNFRIENLTLRPGKNTFTLKALRGERVSEPLIFTLNLLHILISEVQISGKNSSDEFVELYNPTASSINLENWALKRKTSSGKEYLLVSSSKFKGIIPSHGYFLITHPTGYKGSVTPDLTYSSASYSLSKDNTIILYNERDEIVDKVGFGDCSDPEGMCAPNPGDFNSLERRAENTSTSESMAQEGQDYWLGNSYDTDNNSENFVLKQNGEPQNSDSISEPQDNPPTEIPGRIINPEIDNPADPLYHAPAQSYPFTTESSIKLVWLAGEKANVSSGAYYDLIYKKLEENKTCQIITHWQEATKVSEGLPTPQEGEFQEAIISGLEPNTSYCIALKTFNGKYFSKISTPIITKTLKEYSGDGAHYTILNGELKNTTLTLTPENNPYYIPRRYIVEKDATLIIKPGTVIKFGPAYDWGSHPTSLYVKGKMISQGTKMNPIVFTSYRDDEILGDTNGDGTGLVTNPQPSDWGEITLKEVENETILSNIIVRYGGGIKITNSSPTITNSKFEYNGYGLFIKEKASPIIQNCSFFQNSTAFYIMDSSGILENSLFKENKKALDLNSGAAPKILNNNFVSNELIGNFVPQSFPQIQGNTHSQNEKPYISISGKLYSGTSTWYPDFVYYISGDVTVEKDATLIIKPGVVVKVGLKYHYGWYDWPVNFCINGTLLVQGEEGAPIVFTSIRDDEYGGDSNGDGGESIPVKGDWGRVVLSKAQEAVFSHSIIRYGGSSSSYVGGVVGALSVTETPVKIENTTFEHNCLALGVGAQDFEIKDSTFISNSRAITFWEGQGTLEDSLFKENEKVFNFKNGISLEVLNNRFEKNEEMGVLELATNVYFEGNILEGNKKSYLSLVGNLLKNDLTLYPDFVYHISHYSLRVDKGNTLTLKPGTVVKFGEKHRYDRANLTINGTLLAQGEQNSPVVFTSIKDDEYGGDSNGDGEESVPEQGDWEKITLKGDETIFNNTIVRYGMGVEIMNSSPAITNSKFEHNFYGVEIIDNSSPSIANSEFFNNSTAFYIKDSSGILENSLFKENEKALYLNSGAAPKILNNSFVSNKL
;
A
#
# COMPACT_ATOMS: atom_id res chain seq x y z
N THR A 1 -2.48 -39.33 44.18
CA THR A 1 -1.57 -38.64 43.26
C THR A 1 -1.51 -37.17 43.62
N THR A 2 -0.35 -36.51 43.47
CA THR A 2 -0.23 -35.06 43.66
C THR A 2 0.22 -34.42 42.36
N ILE A 3 -0.52 -33.43 41.86
CA ILE A 3 -0.15 -32.63 40.68
C ILE A 3 0.57 -31.37 41.16
N THR A 4 1.69 -31.04 40.53
CA THR A 4 2.44 -29.80 40.69
C THR A 4 2.51 -29.10 39.33
N PRO A 5 1.52 -28.26 38.99
CA PRO A 5 1.53 -27.51 37.74
C PRO A 5 2.60 -26.41 37.79
N ARG A 6 3.31 -26.19 36.68
CA ARG A 6 4.18 -25.01 36.50
C ARG A 6 3.50 -23.93 35.67
N LEU A 7 2.21 -23.73 35.90
CA LEU A 7 1.34 -22.84 35.15
C LEU A 7 0.45 -22.08 36.11
N GLU A 8 0.13 -20.84 35.77
CA GLU A 8 -0.89 -20.06 36.45
C GLU A 8 -2.29 -20.52 36.01
N LYS A 9 -3.33 -20.24 36.81
CA LYS A 9 -4.71 -20.60 36.45
C LYS A 9 -5.21 -19.86 35.19
N VAL A 10 -4.60 -18.73 34.85
CA VAL A 10 -4.83 -17.99 33.61
C VAL A 10 -3.46 -17.63 33.03
N THR A 11 -3.17 -18.03 31.80
CA THR A 11 -1.85 -17.90 31.17
C THR A 11 -1.97 -17.45 29.71
N ASP A 12 -0.94 -16.80 29.17
CA ASP A 12 -0.79 -16.51 27.74
C ASP A 12 0.07 -17.56 27.01
N SER A 13 0.71 -18.47 27.76
CA SER A 13 1.47 -19.59 27.23
C SER A 13 0.55 -20.64 26.61
N GLN A 14 0.79 -20.94 25.34
CA GLN A 14 0.19 -22.08 24.63
C GLN A 14 0.89 -23.42 24.93
N GLU A 15 1.77 -23.43 25.93
CA GLU A 15 2.46 -24.60 26.44
C GLU A 15 2.06 -24.89 27.89
N ALA A 16 1.90 -26.16 28.22
CA ALA A 16 1.57 -26.63 29.56
C ALA A 16 2.49 -27.78 30.01
N ARG A 17 3.00 -27.71 31.25
CA ARG A 17 3.86 -28.73 31.85
C ARG A 17 3.39 -29.15 33.25
N PHE A 18 3.18 -30.44 33.43
CA PHE A 18 2.71 -31.07 34.66
C PHE A 18 3.76 -32.01 35.25
N GLU A 19 4.20 -31.73 36.48
CA GLU A 19 4.95 -32.67 37.30
C GLU A 19 4.00 -33.33 38.29
N PHE A 20 4.03 -34.65 38.39
CA PHE A 20 3.20 -35.41 39.32
C PHE A 20 3.95 -36.58 39.94
N PHE A 21 3.51 -37.00 41.13
CA PHE A 21 4.05 -38.17 41.82
C PHE A 21 2.97 -38.90 42.63
N SER A 22 3.23 -40.18 42.93
CA SER A 22 2.43 -41.03 43.82
C SER A 22 3.22 -41.38 45.06
N SER A 23 2.55 -41.50 46.21
CA SER A 23 3.16 -41.95 47.47
C SER A 23 3.40 -43.46 47.52
N LYS A 24 2.90 -44.21 46.52
CA LYS A 24 3.08 -45.65 46.35
C LYS A 24 4.19 -45.90 45.33
N GLU A 25 5.27 -46.54 45.77
CA GLU A 25 6.42 -46.87 44.92
C GLU A 25 6.02 -47.82 43.80
N GLY A 26 6.44 -47.52 42.56
CA GLY A 26 6.12 -48.33 41.38
C GLY A 26 4.73 -48.13 40.78
N SER A 27 4.05 -47.02 41.08
CA SER A 27 2.75 -46.69 40.46
C SER A 27 2.91 -46.27 38.99
N ILE A 28 1.93 -46.63 38.18
CA ILE A 28 1.77 -46.18 36.78
C ILE A 28 0.73 -45.04 36.77
N PHE A 29 0.90 -44.04 35.90
CA PHE A 29 0.01 -42.89 35.81
C PHE A 29 -0.80 -42.92 34.52
N PHE A 30 -2.04 -42.47 34.62
CA PHE A 30 -2.94 -42.33 33.50
C PHE A 30 -3.42 -40.89 33.44
N CYS A 31 -3.17 -40.21 32.32
CA CYS A 31 -3.44 -38.80 32.11
C CYS A 31 -4.47 -38.58 31.01
N CYS A 32 -5.12 -37.44 31.07
CA CYS A 32 -6.02 -36.97 30.03
C CYS A 32 -6.06 -35.45 30.00
N LEU A 33 -6.02 -34.86 28.80
CA LEU A 33 -6.21 -33.43 28.57
C LEU A 33 -7.57 -33.21 27.90
N ASP A 34 -8.38 -32.32 28.48
CA ASP A 34 -9.68 -31.85 27.96
C ASP A 34 -10.74 -32.92 27.71
N CYS A 35 -10.62 -34.08 28.36
CA CYS A 35 -11.63 -35.12 28.17
C CYS A 35 -13.01 -34.74 28.67
N ILE A 36 -14.01 -35.30 28.02
CA ILE A 36 -15.40 -35.31 28.47
C ILE A 36 -15.62 -36.56 29.37
N ASP A 37 -16.58 -36.51 30.28
CA ASP A 37 -16.90 -37.65 31.14
C ASP A 37 -17.11 -38.95 30.30
N ASN A 38 -16.31 -39.98 30.59
CA ASN A 38 -16.20 -41.31 29.91
C ASN A 38 -15.14 -41.46 28.80
N GLU A 39 -14.25 -40.50 28.57
CA GLU A 39 -13.10 -40.69 27.67
C GLU A 39 -11.99 -41.56 28.29
N GLU A 40 -11.25 -42.30 27.45
CA GLU A 40 -10.17 -43.19 27.88
C GLU A 40 -8.93 -42.39 28.30
N PHE A 41 -8.35 -42.72 29.46
CA PHE A 41 -7.08 -42.13 29.91
C PHE A 41 -5.90 -42.91 29.31
N GLU A 42 -4.83 -42.20 28.94
CA GLU A 42 -3.61 -42.80 28.40
C GLU A 42 -2.50 -42.87 29.44
N GLU A 43 -1.64 -43.89 29.35
CA GLU A 43 -0.46 -43.98 30.21
C GLU A 43 0.50 -42.81 29.97
N CYS A 44 0.94 -42.15 31.04
CA CYS A 44 1.78 -40.95 30.97
C CYS A 44 2.95 -41.00 31.95
N ILE A 45 4.00 -40.21 31.67
CA ILE A 45 5.19 -40.10 32.52
C ILE A 45 5.34 -38.67 33.05
N SER A 46 5.87 -38.54 34.28
CA SER A 46 6.16 -37.25 34.89
C SER A 46 7.59 -36.82 34.56
N PRO A 47 7.84 -35.61 34.01
CA PRO A 47 6.87 -34.58 33.65
C PRO A 47 6.12 -34.88 32.33
N GLN A 48 4.86 -34.46 32.25
CA GLN A 48 4.06 -34.46 31.01
C GLN A 48 3.99 -33.04 30.45
N GLU A 49 4.20 -32.90 29.14
CA GLU A 49 4.23 -31.62 28.43
C GLU A 49 3.21 -31.62 27.28
N TYR A 50 2.60 -30.46 27.04
CA TYR A 50 1.66 -30.18 25.96
C TYR A 50 2.04 -28.85 25.31
N SER A 51 1.97 -28.75 23.99
CA SER A 51 2.28 -27.56 23.19
C SER A 51 1.15 -27.28 22.20
N GLU A 52 1.14 -26.08 21.59
CA GLU A 52 0.14 -25.67 20.59
C GLU A 52 -1.31 -25.72 21.11
N LEU A 53 -1.48 -25.52 22.42
CA LEU A 53 -2.79 -25.46 23.03
C LEU A 53 -3.55 -24.24 22.53
N GLN A 54 -4.81 -24.47 22.20
CA GLN A 54 -5.68 -23.42 21.68
C GLN A 54 -6.09 -22.45 22.79
N GLU A 55 -6.61 -21.29 22.42
CA GLU A 55 -7.22 -20.40 23.39
C GLU A 55 -8.49 -21.04 23.98
N GLY A 56 -8.67 -20.94 25.30
CA GLY A 56 -9.82 -21.53 25.99
C GLY A 56 -9.50 -22.14 27.34
N GLU A 57 -10.52 -22.74 27.96
CA GLU A 57 -10.37 -23.51 29.18
C GLU A 57 -9.81 -24.91 28.86
N HIS A 58 -8.79 -25.31 29.60
CA HIS A 58 -8.18 -26.62 29.53
C HIS A 58 -8.22 -27.30 30.89
N THR A 59 -8.48 -28.61 30.91
CA THR A 59 -8.48 -29.42 32.13
C THR A 59 -7.59 -30.64 31.96
N PHE A 60 -6.54 -30.72 32.77
CA PHE A 60 -5.68 -31.89 32.87
C PHE A 60 -6.15 -32.77 34.02
N ARG A 61 -6.47 -34.04 33.73
CA ARG A 61 -6.88 -35.05 34.70
C ARG A 61 -5.86 -36.17 34.79
N ILE A 62 -5.68 -36.71 35.99
CA ILE A 62 -4.75 -37.81 36.25
C ILE A 62 -5.21 -38.70 37.41
N TYR A 63 -4.99 -40.00 37.27
CA TYR A 63 -5.00 -40.95 38.39
C TYR A 63 -3.79 -41.88 38.31
N SER A 64 -3.54 -42.64 39.38
CA SER A 64 -2.47 -43.65 39.41
C SER A 64 -3.00 -45.04 39.74
N GLU A 65 -2.36 -46.06 39.19
CA GLU A 65 -2.56 -47.48 39.51
C GLU A 65 -1.31 -48.02 40.21
N ASP A 66 -1.47 -48.71 41.34
CA ASP A 66 -0.34 -49.33 42.03
C ASP A 66 0.07 -50.68 41.38
N SER A 67 1.22 -51.21 41.79
CA SER A 67 1.75 -52.48 41.26
C SER A 67 0.88 -53.73 41.56
N LEU A 68 -0.21 -53.58 42.33
CA LEU A 68 -1.19 -54.63 42.62
C LEU A 68 -2.49 -54.45 41.81
N GLY A 69 -2.55 -53.45 40.93
CA GLY A 69 -3.70 -53.14 40.10
C GLY A 69 -4.80 -52.34 40.80
N ASN A 70 -4.50 -51.71 41.95
CA ASN A 70 -5.48 -50.85 42.62
C ASN A 70 -5.44 -49.45 42.01
N ILE A 71 -6.59 -48.99 41.49
CA ILE A 71 -6.79 -47.65 40.95
C ILE A 71 -7.14 -46.68 42.07
N GLU A 72 -6.55 -45.49 42.06
CA GLU A 72 -6.92 -44.40 42.97
C GLU A 72 -8.40 -43.99 42.79
N GLU A 73 -9.18 -43.99 43.87
CA GLU A 73 -10.63 -43.72 43.82
C GLU A 73 -11.00 -42.29 43.39
N THR A 74 -10.06 -41.35 43.40
CA THR A 74 -10.31 -39.94 43.07
C THR A 74 -9.29 -39.43 42.07
N THR A 75 -9.75 -39.22 40.84
CA THR A 75 -9.00 -38.50 39.80
C THR A 75 -8.65 -37.11 40.29
N GLN A 76 -7.38 -36.73 40.16
CA GLN A 76 -6.93 -35.37 40.39
C GLN A 76 -7.08 -34.57 39.11
N GLU A 77 -7.46 -33.30 39.23
CA GLU A 77 -7.62 -32.41 38.07
C GLU A 77 -7.00 -31.04 38.32
N PHE A 78 -6.53 -30.42 37.24
CA PHE A 78 -6.09 -29.04 37.21
C PHE A 78 -6.67 -28.36 35.98
N THR A 79 -7.48 -27.33 36.22
CA THR A 79 -8.08 -26.50 35.16
C THR A 79 -7.36 -25.17 35.09
N TRP A 80 -7.01 -24.75 33.88
CA TRP A 80 -6.47 -23.43 33.57
C TRP A 80 -7.10 -22.88 32.30
N THR A 81 -6.97 -21.58 32.08
CA THR A 81 -7.45 -20.91 30.89
C THR A 81 -6.27 -20.29 30.16
N ILE A 82 -6.19 -20.51 28.85
CA ILE A 82 -5.27 -19.79 27.98
C ILE A 82 -6.01 -18.56 27.46
N GLU A 83 -5.52 -17.38 27.81
CA GLU A 83 -6.04 -16.09 27.38
C GLU A 83 -4.88 -15.29 26.76
N LEU A 84 -4.96 -15.08 25.44
CA LEU A 84 -3.90 -14.39 24.71
C LEU A 84 -3.88 -12.89 25.01
N ILE A 85 -2.69 -12.31 25.05
CA ILE A 85 -2.50 -10.86 25.14
C ILE A 85 -3.09 -10.22 23.87
N PRO A 86 -3.99 -9.21 24.01
CA PRO A 86 -4.54 -8.51 22.85
C PRO A 86 -3.45 -7.72 22.10
N GLU A 87 -3.63 -7.53 20.79
CA GLU A 87 -2.66 -6.79 20.00
C GLU A 87 -2.66 -5.30 20.33
N PRO A 88 -1.50 -4.60 20.29
CA PRO A 88 -1.44 -3.16 20.49
C PRO A 88 -2.41 -2.43 19.55
N PRO A 89 -3.21 -1.45 20.04
CA PRO A 89 -4.10 -0.67 19.21
C PRO A 89 -3.39 -0.04 18.02
N GLN A 90 -4.06 -0.02 16.87
CA GLN A 90 -3.63 0.68 15.65
C GLN A 90 -4.65 1.76 15.31
N ILE A 91 -4.19 2.97 14.96
CA ILE A 91 -5.06 4.03 14.44
C ILE A 91 -5.14 3.90 12.92
N ILE A 92 -6.36 3.80 12.38
CA ILE A 92 -6.62 3.62 10.94
C ILE A 92 -7.04 4.93 10.30
N SER A 93 -7.82 5.74 11.02
CA SER A 93 -8.19 7.06 10.56
C SER A 93 -8.34 8.02 11.74
N HIS A 94 -8.06 9.29 11.47
CA HIS A 94 -8.47 10.39 12.33
C HIS A 94 -9.31 11.34 11.47
N LYS A 95 -10.62 11.37 11.71
CA LYS A 95 -11.50 12.28 10.98
C LYS A 95 -11.66 13.57 11.77
N ASN A 96 -11.27 14.67 11.14
CA ASN A 96 -11.86 15.97 11.42
C ASN A 96 -13.14 16.10 10.57
N GLY A 97 -14.05 16.97 10.98
CA GLY A 97 -15.11 17.50 10.09
C GLY A 97 -14.58 18.35 8.93
N ALA A 98 -13.32 18.16 8.54
CA ALA A 98 -12.61 18.74 7.39
C ALA A 98 -11.38 17.84 7.14
N ASP A 99 -11.25 17.30 5.92
CA ASP A 99 -10.09 16.54 5.49
C ASP A 99 -8.82 17.37 5.66
N ILE A 100 -7.80 16.84 6.34
CA ILE A 100 -6.47 17.45 6.39
C ILE A 100 -5.56 16.61 5.49
N GLU A 101 -5.41 17.03 4.23
CA GLU A 101 -4.17 16.83 3.50
C GLU A 101 -3.10 17.79 4.07
N PRO A 102 -1.79 17.51 3.91
CA PRO A 102 -0.72 18.45 4.28
C PRO A 102 -0.72 19.80 3.52
N SER A 103 -1.82 20.17 2.83
CA SER A 103 -1.87 21.35 1.97
C SER A 103 -3.19 22.14 1.98
N GLU A 104 -4.11 21.94 2.94
CA GLU A 104 -5.23 22.88 3.11
C GLU A 104 -5.47 23.22 4.60
N ASP A 105 -5.26 24.49 4.96
CA ASP A 105 -5.40 25.02 6.31
C ASP A 105 -6.88 25.19 6.71
N VAL A 106 -7.30 24.48 7.76
CA VAL A 106 -8.59 24.70 8.43
C VAL A 106 -8.40 25.72 9.55
N ASN A 107 -9.25 26.75 9.57
CA ASN A 107 -9.31 27.76 10.63
C ASN A 107 -9.91 27.20 11.94
N PRO A 108 -9.16 27.05 13.05
CA PRO A 108 -9.72 26.72 14.34
C PRO A 108 -9.68 27.96 15.25
N GLU A 109 -10.84 28.50 15.62
CA GLU A 109 -10.93 29.36 16.80
C GLU A 109 -10.55 28.54 18.06
N ILE A 110 -9.25 28.53 18.35
CA ILE A 110 -8.54 28.34 19.63
C ILE A 110 -9.27 27.47 20.67
N SER A 111 -8.69 26.29 20.90
CA SER A 111 -9.10 25.26 21.89
C SER A 111 -10.45 24.57 21.62
N GLY A 112 -10.47 23.24 21.73
CA GLY A 112 -11.70 22.46 21.60
C GLY A 112 -11.88 21.72 20.28
N VAL A 113 -10.82 21.57 19.46
CA VAL A 113 -10.91 20.77 18.23
C VAL A 113 -11.23 19.34 18.63
N GLN A 114 -12.43 18.90 18.30
CA GLN A 114 -12.89 17.55 18.56
C GLN A 114 -12.54 16.68 17.38
N ILE A 115 -11.68 15.69 17.63
CA ILE A 115 -11.34 14.68 16.64
C ILE A 115 -12.06 13.38 16.96
N THR A 116 -12.35 12.60 15.92
CA THR A 116 -12.73 11.21 16.08
C THR A 116 -11.57 10.34 15.64
N LEU A 117 -11.14 9.44 16.52
CA LEU A 117 -10.14 8.42 16.22
C LEU A 117 -10.85 7.11 15.94
N GLU A 118 -10.54 6.49 14.80
CA GLU A 118 -10.97 5.14 14.46
C GLU A 118 -9.73 4.25 14.41
N GLY A 119 -9.80 3.09 15.05
CA GLY A 119 -8.69 2.15 15.08
C GLY A 119 -9.13 0.71 15.16
N LYS A 120 -8.16 -0.20 15.03
CA LYS A 120 -8.35 -1.64 15.21
C LYS A 120 -7.43 -2.19 16.29
N THR A 121 -7.88 -3.25 16.95
CA THR A 121 -7.07 -4.10 17.82
C THR A 121 -7.69 -5.49 17.82
N GLU A 122 -6.87 -6.52 17.62
CA GLU A 122 -7.36 -7.89 17.66
C GLU A 122 -7.44 -8.39 19.10
N LYS A 123 -8.47 -9.21 19.36
CA LYS A 123 -8.70 -9.92 20.64
C LYS A 123 -8.94 -9.02 21.86
N ALA A 124 -8.89 -7.70 21.71
CA ALA A 124 -9.23 -6.76 22.76
C ALA A 124 -10.75 -6.70 22.98
N GLN A 125 -11.14 -6.55 24.24
CA GLN A 125 -12.50 -6.17 24.61
C GLN A 125 -12.63 -4.66 24.74
N LYS A 126 -11.55 -3.99 25.19
CA LYS A 126 -11.51 -2.56 25.40
C LYS A 126 -10.20 -1.96 24.95
N VAL A 127 -10.21 -0.67 24.65
CA VAL A 127 -9.03 0.17 24.55
C VAL A 127 -9.08 1.22 25.66
N VAL A 128 -7.99 1.34 26.42
CA VAL A 128 -7.80 2.43 27.38
C VAL A 128 -7.05 3.56 26.70
N LEU A 129 -7.65 4.74 26.70
CA LEU A 129 -7.04 6.01 26.34
C LEU A 129 -6.58 6.73 27.61
N GLU A 130 -5.29 7.06 27.68
CA GLU A 130 -4.73 7.96 28.67
C GLU A 130 -4.32 9.27 27.99
N LYS A 131 -4.88 10.39 28.48
CA LYS A 131 -4.53 11.75 28.04
C LYS A 131 -4.31 12.64 29.25
N GLU A 132 -3.09 13.18 29.41
CA GLU A 132 -2.77 14.15 30.48
C GLU A 132 -3.18 13.72 31.91
N GLY A 133 -3.22 12.41 32.18
CA GLY A 133 -3.64 11.84 33.46
C GLY A 133 -5.13 11.53 33.58
N GLU A 134 -5.95 11.88 32.59
CA GLU A 134 -7.32 11.38 32.42
C GLU A 134 -7.29 10.02 31.71
N ILE A 135 -8.17 9.12 32.14
CA ILE A 135 -8.26 7.75 31.64
C ILE A 135 -9.69 7.50 31.17
N GLU A 136 -9.84 7.05 29.93
CA GLU A 136 -11.11 6.68 29.32
C GLU A 136 -11.03 5.24 28.78
N GLU A 137 -12.07 4.45 29.02
CA GLU A 137 -12.20 3.09 28.47
C GLU A 137 -13.19 3.09 27.30
N ILE A 138 -12.76 2.56 26.16
CA ILE A 138 -13.51 2.48 24.91
C ILE A 138 -13.77 1.02 24.59
N GLU A 139 -15.03 0.65 24.37
CA GLU A 139 -15.40 -0.71 23.99
C GLU A 139 -14.93 -1.01 22.55
N VAL A 140 -14.52 -2.26 22.30
CA VAL A 140 -14.10 -2.76 20.99
C VAL A 140 -15.22 -3.61 20.41
N GLU A 141 -15.72 -3.22 19.24
CA GLU A 141 -16.76 -3.95 18.50
C GLU A 141 -16.16 -4.54 17.23
N GLU A 142 -16.17 -5.88 17.11
CA GLU A 142 -15.62 -6.62 15.96
C GLU A 142 -14.17 -6.24 15.62
N GLY A 143 -13.35 -5.99 16.65
CA GLY A 143 -11.95 -5.60 16.52
C GLY A 143 -11.73 -4.12 16.19
N ASN A 144 -12.78 -3.32 16.06
CA ASN A 144 -12.71 -1.88 15.82
C ASN A 144 -13.02 -1.09 17.09
N PHE A 145 -12.36 0.05 17.28
CA PHE A 145 -12.69 1.02 18.32
C PHE A 145 -12.82 2.41 17.74
N ARG A 146 -13.66 3.22 18.37
CA ARG A 146 -13.93 4.60 17.97
C ARG A 146 -13.92 5.49 19.20
N ILE A 147 -13.07 6.51 19.19
CA ILE A 147 -12.98 7.53 20.23
C ILE A 147 -13.58 8.79 19.65
N GLU A 148 -14.73 9.21 20.16
CA GLU A 148 -15.43 10.40 19.66
C GLU A 148 -15.17 11.62 20.54
N ASN A 149 -15.24 12.82 19.94
CA ASN A 149 -15.19 14.09 20.64
C ASN A 149 -13.89 14.34 21.43
N LEU A 150 -12.79 13.71 20.99
CA LEU A 150 -11.51 13.84 21.66
C LEU A 150 -11.01 15.27 21.50
N THR A 151 -11.00 16.00 22.61
CA THR A 151 -10.76 17.43 22.61
C THR A 151 -9.26 17.71 22.61
N LEU A 152 -8.75 18.30 21.53
CA LEU A 152 -7.37 18.78 21.43
C LEU A 152 -7.21 20.14 22.12
N ARG A 153 -6.07 20.28 22.82
CA ARG A 153 -5.61 21.56 23.36
C ARG A 153 -4.63 22.20 22.37
N PRO A 154 -4.45 23.54 22.42
CA PRO A 154 -3.31 24.20 21.78
C PRO A 154 -1.99 23.48 22.07
N GLY A 155 -1.13 23.33 21.06
CA GLY A 155 0.18 22.69 21.22
C GLY A 155 0.17 21.17 21.14
N LYS A 156 1.11 20.54 21.83
CA LYS A 156 1.35 19.09 21.78
C LYS A 156 0.30 18.31 22.57
N ASN A 157 -0.39 17.41 21.90
CA ASN A 157 -1.34 16.47 22.49
C ASN A 157 -0.76 15.05 22.42
N THR A 158 -0.38 14.48 23.56
CA THR A 158 0.13 13.11 23.64
C THR A 158 -0.94 12.18 24.20
N PHE A 159 -1.13 11.04 23.53
CA PHE A 159 -2.11 10.03 23.90
C PHE A 159 -1.42 8.69 24.05
N THR A 160 -1.80 7.94 25.06
CA THR A 160 -1.38 6.55 25.25
C THR A 160 -2.60 5.65 25.10
N LEU A 161 -2.54 4.70 24.19
CA LEU A 161 -3.58 3.69 23.98
C LEU A 161 -3.07 2.32 24.39
N LYS A 162 -3.89 1.56 25.12
CA LYS A 162 -3.61 0.17 25.50
C LYS A 162 -4.81 -0.68 25.18
N ALA A 163 -4.62 -1.85 24.58
CA ALA A 163 -5.69 -2.82 24.42
C ALA A 163 -5.79 -3.70 25.67
N LEU A 164 -7.02 -3.97 26.10
CA LEU A 164 -7.33 -4.76 27.28
C LEU A 164 -8.22 -5.93 26.91
N ARG A 165 -7.92 -7.07 27.52
CA ARG A 165 -8.74 -8.27 27.52
C ARG A 165 -8.62 -8.91 28.90
N GLY A 166 -9.69 -8.93 29.67
CA GLY A 166 -9.62 -9.32 31.08
C GLY A 166 -8.60 -8.49 31.87
N GLU A 167 -7.66 -9.15 32.54
CA GLU A 167 -6.53 -8.50 33.25
C GLU A 167 -5.28 -8.33 32.37
N ARG A 168 -5.30 -8.80 31.12
CA ARG A 168 -4.17 -8.71 30.18
C ARG A 168 -4.20 -7.37 29.44
N VAL A 169 -3.03 -6.75 29.31
CA VAL A 169 -2.84 -5.43 28.70
C VAL A 169 -1.76 -5.53 27.63
N SER A 170 -2.02 -4.94 26.46
CA SER A 170 -1.02 -4.84 25.40
C SER A 170 0.12 -3.89 25.76
N GLU A 171 1.19 -3.92 24.97
CA GLU A 171 2.13 -2.79 24.92
C GLU A 171 1.39 -1.49 24.53
N PRO A 172 1.79 -0.32 25.06
CA PRO A 172 1.12 0.93 24.78
C PRO A 172 1.48 1.48 23.39
N LEU A 173 0.47 1.92 22.63
CA LEU A 173 0.66 2.82 21.50
C LEU A 173 0.71 4.26 22.02
N ILE A 174 1.84 4.93 21.82
CA ILE A 174 1.97 6.37 22.10
C ILE A 174 1.94 7.11 20.77
N PHE A 175 1.00 8.05 20.62
CA PHE A 175 0.97 8.93 19.46
C PHE A 175 0.79 10.39 19.88
N THR A 176 1.26 11.30 19.05
CA THR A 176 1.29 12.74 19.36
C THR A 176 0.70 13.51 18.19
N LEU A 177 -0.20 14.45 18.49
CA LEU A 177 -0.75 15.41 17.55
C LEU A 177 -0.39 16.83 18.00
N ASN A 178 0.17 17.64 17.10
CA ASN A 178 0.55 19.02 17.40
C ASN A 178 -0.45 19.99 16.76
N LEU A 179 -1.08 20.83 17.58
CA LEU A 179 -1.98 21.88 17.11
C LEU A 179 -1.24 23.23 17.12
N LEU A 180 -1.18 23.91 15.97
CA LEU A 180 -0.64 25.26 15.87
C LEU A 180 -1.45 26.22 16.77
N HIS A 181 -0.76 27.12 17.47
CA HIS A 181 -1.36 28.03 18.43
C HIS A 181 -0.52 29.31 18.59
N ILE A 182 -1.05 30.33 19.28
CA ILE A 182 -0.32 31.59 19.53
C ILE A 182 0.85 31.34 20.46
N LEU A 183 2.04 31.74 20.03
CA LEU A 183 3.28 31.58 20.78
C LEU A 183 3.75 32.93 21.32
N ILE A 184 4.35 32.95 22.50
CA ILE A 184 5.18 34.02 23.02
C ILE A 184 6.50 33.94 22.26
N SER A 185 6.71 34.87 21.34
CA SER A 185 7.84 34.88 20.42
C SER A 185 9.04 35.63 20.97
N GLU A 186 8.85 36.69 21.76
CA GLU A 186 10.00 37.45 22.28
C GLU A 186 9.69 38.10 23.63
N VAL A 187 10.67 38.09 24.55
CA VAL A 187 10.56 38.69 25.88
C VAL A 187 11.79 39.52 26.22
N GLN A 188 11.58 40.79 26.56
CA GLN A 188 12.61 41.66 27.14
C GLN A 188 12.17 42.15 28.51
N ILE A 189 13.04 42.01 29.52
CA ILE A 189 12.74 42.40 30.91
C ILE A 189 13.26 43.80 31.28
N SER A 190 14.25 44.31 30.54
CA SER A 190 14.82 45.64 30.72
C SER A 190 15.70 46.02 29.52
N GLY A 191 15.64 47.29 29.12
CA GLY A 191 16.40 47.84 27.99
C GLY A 191 17.11 49.13 28.38
N LYS A 192 16.84 50.23 27.65
CA LYS A 192 17.43 51.56 27.92
C LYS A 192 17.11 52.10 29.32
N ASN A 193 16.05 51.61 29.94
CA ASN A 193 15.70 51.85 31.34
C ASN A 193 15.02 50.60 31.93
N SER A 194 14.81 50.58 33.25
CA SER A 194 14.25 49.42 33.97
C SER A 194 12.80 49.09 33.64
N SER A 195 12.09 49.95 32.90
CA SER A 195 10.73 49.72 32.43
C SER A 195 10.66 49.64 30.89
N ASP A 196 11.81 49.54 30.22
CA ASP A 196 11.91 49.27 28.78
C ASP A 196 11.79 47.76 28.53
N GLU A 197 10.58 47.24 28.76
CA GLU A 197 10.24 45.81 28.74
C GLU A 197 9.06 45.53 27.80
N PHE A 198 9.03 44.34 27.23
CA PHE A 198 7.97 43.90 26.33
C PHE A 198 7.80 42.36 26.32
N VAL A 199 6.61 41.95 25.91
CA VAL A 199 6.25 40.58 25.53
C VAL A 199 5.64 40.66 24.14
N GLU A 200 6.19 39.87 23.22
CA GLU A 200 5.70 39.72 21.86
C GLU A 200 5.05 38.36 21.70
N LEU A 201 3.95 38.32 20.96
CA LEU A 201 3.27 37.11 20.54
C LEU A 201 3.40 36.96 19.02
N TYR A 202 3.43 35.71 18.55
CA TYR A 202 3.41 35.33 17.14
C TYR A 202 2.28 34.33 16.88
N ASN A 203 1.60 34.52 15.75
CA ASN A 203 0.53 33.65 15.29
C ASN A 203 0.99 32.78 14.12
N PRO A 204 1.41 31.53 14.34
CA PRO A 204 1.81 30.64 13.25
C PRO A 204 0.64 30.09 12.42
N THR A 205 -0.60 30.46 12.74
CA THR A 205 -1.79 29.92 12.05
C THR A 205 -2.13 30.74 10.80
N ALA A 206 -2.77 30.08 9.84
CA ALA A 206 -3.25 30.68 8.58
C ALA A 206 -4.45 31.65 8.75
N SER A 207 -4.90 31.92 9.98
CA SER A 207 -6.03 32.81 10.26
C SER A 207 -5.72 33.82 11.35
N SER A 208 -6.27 35.02 11.20
CA SER A 208 -6.15 36.07 12.22
C SER A 208 -6.96 35.70 13.46
N ILE A 209 -6.41 35.97 14.64
CA ILE A 209 -6.98 35.58 15.92
C ILE A 209 -7.39 36.81 16.72
N ASN A 210 -8.62 36.82 17.24
CA ASN A 210 -9.09 37.86 18.16
C ASN A 210 -8.70 37.53 19.60
N LEU A 211 -7.95 38.42 20.24
CA LEU A 211 -7.43 38.25 21.61
C LEU A 211 -8.32 38.91 22.66
N GLU A 212 -9.58 39.25 22.34
CA GLU A 212 -10.50 39.85 23.31
C GLU A 212 -10.78 38.87 24.47
N ASN A 213 -10.65 39.35 25.71
CA ASN A 213 -10.80 38.59 26.96
C ASN A 213 -9.68 37.62 27.32
N TRP A 214 -8.56 37.62 26.59
CA TRP A 214 -7.36 36.85 26.94
C TRP A 214 -6.65 37.42 28.17
N ALA A 215 -5.75 36.69 28.81
CA ALA A 215 -4.98 37.24 29.93
C ALA A 215 -3.49 36.96 29.79
N LEU A 216 -2.67 37.96 30.12
CA LEU A 216 -1.22 37.79 30.25
C LEU A 216 -0.86 37.87 31.73
N LYS A 217 -0.26 36.80 32.25
CA LYS A 217 0.14 36.70 33.65
C LYS A 217 1.64 36.41 33.74
N ARG A 218 2.21 36.66 34.91
CA ARG A 218 3.56 36.22 35.25
C ARG A 218 3.57 35.47 36.57
N LYS A 219 4.40 34.45 36.70
CA LYS A 219 4.78 33.84 37.97
C LYS A 219 6.18 34.31 38.36
N THR A 220 6.33 34.67 39.63
CA THR A 220 7.64 34.92 40.24
C THR A 220 8.35 33.59 40.53
N SER A 221 9.66 33.59 40.71
CA SER A 221 10.45 32.41 41.14
C SER A 221 9.92 31.68 42.39
N SER A 222 9.06 32.34 43.19
CA SER A 222 8.35 31.70 44.32
C SER A 222 7.08 30.93 43.94
N GLY A 223 6.72 30.84 42.66
CA GLY A 223 5.47 30.25 42.17
C GLY A 223 4.25 31.16 42.25
N LYS A 224 4.35 32.34 42.90
CA LYS A 224 3.23 33.29 42.98
C LYS A 224 2.95 33.98 41.65
N GLU A 225 1.70 33.92 41.22
CA GLU A 225 1.17 34.51 39.99
C GLU A 225 0.64 35.93 40.20
N TYR A 226 0.90 36.80 39.22
CA TYR A 226 0.46 38.20 39.16
C TYR A 226 0.02 38.56 37.74
N LEU A 227 -0.98 39.43 37.62
CA LEU A 227 -1.46 39.92 36.31
C LEU A 227 -0.46 40.91 35.68
N LEU A 228 -0.27 40.79 34.37
CA LEU A 228 0.31 41.84 33.51
C LEU A 228 -0.80 42.52 32.70
N VAL A 229 -1.67 41.73 32.09
CA VAL A 229 -2.87 42.20 31.37
C VAL A 229 -4.09 41.40 31.83
N SER A 230 -5.13 42.08 32.32
CA SER A 230 -6.38 41.43 32.71
C SER A 230 -7.26 41.13 31.50
N SER A 231 -8.05 40.05 31.55
CA SER A 231 -9.06 39.67 30.54
C SER A 231 -9.88 40.84 30.02
N SER A 232 -10.51 41.61 30.92
CA SER A 232 -11.33 42.78 30.52
C SER A 232 -10.59 43.89 29.74
N LYS A 233 -9.25 43.87 29.74
CA LYS A 233 -8.39 44.85 29.07
C LYS A 233 -7.58 44.27 27.92
N PHE A 234 -7.53 42.95 27.75
CA PHE A 234 -6.86 42.32 26.62
C PHE A 234 -7.77 42.41 25.41
N LYS A 235 -7.33 43.16 24.41
CA LYS A 235 -8.07 43.46 23.18
C LYS A 235 -7.07 43.61 22.04
N GLY A 236 -7.49 43.24 20.84
CA GLY A 236 -6.68 43.32 19.64
C GLY A 236 -6.85 42.07 18.79
N ILE A 237 -6.41 42.15 17.53
CA ILE A 237 -6.38 41.03 16.61
C ILE A 237 -4.91 40.80 16.27
N ILE A 238 -4.43 39.57 16.41
CA ILE A 238 -3.13 39.16 15.87
C ILE A 238 -3.37 38.60 14.47
N PRO A 239 -2.79 39.19 13.40
CA PRO A 239 -2.99 38.69 12.04
C PRO A 239 -2.53 37.24 11.89
N SER A 240 -3.04 36.53 10.88
CA SER A 240 -2.43 35.28 10.44
C SER A 240 -0.95 35.50 10.14
N HIS A 241 -0.10 34.57 10.58
CA HIS A 241 1.34 34.68 10.39
C HIS A 241 1.91 35.99 10.99
N GLY A 242 1.17 36.68 11.86
CA GLY A 242 1.49 38.04 12.34
C GLY A 242 1.94 38.07 13.79
N TYR A 243 2.30 39.27 14.25
CA TYR A 243 2.82 39.52 15.59
C TYR A 243 1.88 40.37 16.45
N PHE A 244 2.07 40.39 17.76
CA PHE A 244 1.32 41.25 18.68
C PHE A 244 2.18 41.70 19.85
N LEU A 245 2.36 43.01 20.01
CA LEU A 245 3.31 43.61 20.95
C LEU A 245 2.65 44.17 22.20
N ILE A 246 3.08 43.68 23.37
CA ILE A 246 2.57 44.08 24.69
C ILE A 246 3.69 44.70 25.53
N THR A 247 3.52 45.94 26.01
CA THR A 247 4.61 46.69 26.66
C THR A 247 4.23 47.35 28.00
N HIS A 248 5.22 47.86 28.74
CA HIS A 248 4.98 48.71 29.90
C HIS A 248 4.39 50.08 29.51
N PRO A 249 3.31 50.58 30.15
CA PRO A 249 2.54 51.73 29.69
C PRO A 249 3.27 53.08 29.67
N THR A 250 4.44 53.21 30.31
CA THR A 250 5.20 54.47 30.38
C THR A 250 6.70 54.31 30.14
N GLY A 251 7.20 53.08 30.05
CA GLY A 251 8.64 52.77 30.17
C GLY A 251 9.33 52.35 28.87
N TYR A 252 8.57 51.77 27.95
CA TYR A 252 9.04 51.24 26.66
C TYR A 252 9.72 52.32 25.79
N LYS A 253 10.85 51.96 25.16
CA LYS A 253 11.70 52.82 24.32
C LYS A 253 12.06 52.19 22.97
N GLY A 254 11.39 51.11 22.57
CA GLY A 254 11.51 50.54 21.24
C GLY A 254 10.87 51.43 20.16
N SER A 255 11.18 51.13 18.90
CA SER A 255 10.75 51.91 17.73
C SER A 255 9.38 51.50 17.17
N VAL A 256 8.86 50.34 17.58
CA VAL A 256 7.57 49.81 17.12
C VAL A 256 6.46 50.23 18.09
N THR A 257 5.29 50.56 17.56
CA THR A 257 4.17 51.01 18.40
C THR A 257 3.54 49.79 19.07
N PRO A 258 3.38 49.76 20.39
CA PRO A 258 2.75 48.61 21.05
C PRO A 258 1.26 48.50 20.68
N ASP A 259 0.80 47.28 20.43
CA ASP A 259 -0.62 46.99 20.23
C ASP A 259 -1.39 47.11 21.55
N LEU A 260 -0.74 46.72 22.64
CA LEU A 260 -1.31 46.74 23.98
C LEU A 260 -0.28 47.12 25.05
N THR A 261 -0.76 47.64 26.17
CA THR A 261 0.08 47.93 27.34
C THR A 261 -0.41 47.18 28.57
N TYR A 262 0.49 46.93 29.53
CA TYR A 262 0.13 46.36 30.82
C TYR A 262 -1.00 47.14 31.51
N SER A 263 -1.84 46.41 32.25
CA SER A 263 -3.05 46.93 32.86
C SER A 263 -2.81 47.97 33.97
N SER A 264 -1.58 48.08 34.48
CA SER A 264 -1.10 49.05 35.47
C SER A 264 0.37 49.40 35.22
N ALA A 265 0.76 50.66 35.46
CA ALA A 265 2.16 51.12 35.44
C ALA A 265 3.01 50.64 36.62
N SER A 266 2.43 49.83 37.53
CA SER A 266 3.14 49.17 38.63
C SER A 266 3.48 47.71 38.33
N TYR A 267 3.05 47.19 37.18
CA TYR A 267 3.34 45.83 36.75
C TYR A 267 4.64 45.82 35.98
N SER A 268 5.52 44.87 36.30
CA SER A 268 6.79 44.72 35.61
C SER A 268 7.21 43.26 35.55
N LEU A 269 8.06 42.93 34.60
CA LEU A 269 8.81 41.70 34.55
C LEU A 269 10.01 41.77 35.50
N SER A 270 10.63 40.61 35.72
CA SER A 270 11.86 40.49 36.49
C SER A 270 12.63 39.28 36.02
N LYS A 271 13.91 39.25 36.36
CA LYS A 271 14.91 38.32 35.85
C LYS A 271 14.58 36.82 36.03
N ASP A 272 13.70 36.45 36.96
CA ASP A 272 13.34 35.05 37.27
C ASP A 272 11.81 34.88 37.23
N ASN A 273 11.21 34.97 36.04
CA ASN A 273 9.76 34.89 35.86
C ASN A 273 9.37 33.80 34.86
N THR A 274 8.11 33.40 34.96
CA THR A 274 7.42 32.63 33.92
C THR A 274 6.27 33.46 33.42
N ILE A 275 6.22 33.73 32.12
CA ILE A 275 5.13 34.45 31.47
C ILE A 275 4.16 33.40 30.92
N ILE A 276 2.87 33.62 31.15
CA ILE A 276 1.82 32.67 30.79
C ILE A 276 0.73 33.41 30.05
N LEU A 277 0.43 32.94 28.84
CA LEU A 277 -0.66 33.42 28.01
C LEU A 277 -1.89 32.54 28.23
N TYR A 278 -3.02 33.18 28.53
CA TYR A 278 -4.31 32.52 28.70
C TYR A 278 -5.29 32.99 27.63
N ASN A 279 -6.06 32.05 27.06
CA ASN A 279 -7.17 32.39 26.17
C ASN A 279 -8.39 32.93 26.93
N GLU A 280 -9.48 33.22 26.22
CA GLU A 280 -10.74 33.72 26.78
C GLU A 280 -11.46 32.73 27.71
N ARG A 281 -11.03 31.45 27.73
CA ARG A 281 -11.55 30.38 28.58
C ARG A 281 -10.68 30.13 29.82
N ASP A 282 -9.65 30.94 30.05
CA ASP A 282 -8.64 30.80 31.13
C ASP A 282 -7.82 29.49 31.01
N GLU A 283 -7.65 28.99 29.78
CA GLU A 283 -6.74 27.89 29.45
C GLU A 283 -5.37 28.44 29.04
N ILE A 284 -4.30 27.73 29.39
CA ILE A 284 -2.94 28.10 28.99
C ILE A 284 -2.77 27.83 27.50
N VAL A 285 -2.32 28.85 26.77
CA VAL A 285 -2.04 28.77 25.33
C VAL A 285 -0.55 28.55 25.09
N ASP A 286 0.30 29.33 25.76
CA ASP A 286 1.75 29.19 25.69
C ASP A 286 2.39 29.76 26.98
N LYS A 287 3.60 29.32 27.30
CA LYS A 287 4.29 29.67 28.54
C LYS A 287 5.80 29.72 28.38
N VAL A 288 6.42 30.83 28.78
CA VAL A 288 7.90 30.94 28.79
C VAL A 288 8.44 31.27 30.17
N GLY A 289 9.17 30.31 30.75
CA GLY A 289 9.95 30.47 31.98
C GLY A 289 11.42 30.76 31.69
N PHE A 290 12.02 31.74 32.39
CA PHE A 290 13.42 32.11 32.23
C PHE A 290 14.12 32.49 33.54
N GLY A 291 15.44 32.25 33.60
CA GLY A 291 16.23 32.43 34.82
C GLY A 291 15.96 31.34 35.87
N ASP A 292 15.95 31.69 37.15
CA ASP A 292 15.56 30.77 38.24
C ASP A 292 14.03 30.67 38.36
N CYS A 293 13.38 30.33 37.26
CA CYS A 293 11.94 30.39 37.09
C CYS A 293 11.21 29.24 37.81
N SER A 294 9.91 29.42 38.06
CA SER A 294 9.03 28.38 38.57
C SER A 294 7.94 28.08 37.55
N ASP A 295 7.61 26.81 37.35
CA ASP A 295 6.60 26.37 36.36
C ASP A 295 6.95 26.70 34.89
N PRO A 296 8.18 26.46 34.38
CA PRO A 296 8.47 26.54 32.94
C PRO A 296 7.76 25.44 32.14
N GLU A 297 7.80 25.54 30.81
CA GLU A 297 7.69 24.38 29.94
C GLU A 297 9.07 23.70 29.89
N GLY A 298 9.14 22.43 30.29
CA GLY A 298 10.41 21.71 30.40
C GLY A 298 11.38 22.40 31.37
N MET A 299 12.50 22.91 30.85
CA MET A 299 13.51 23.63 31.63
C MET A 299 13.45 25.13 31.34
N CYS A 300 13.75 25.96 32.35
CA CYS A 300 13.80 27.41 32.19
C CYS A 300 14.80 27.81 31.09
N ALA A 301 14.41 28.77 30.26
CA ALA A 301 15.28 29.43 29.31
C ALA A 301 16.33 30.32 30.00
N PRO A 302 17.40 30.72 29.29
CA PRO A 302 18.36 31.67 29.80
C PRO A 302 17.71 32.99 30.21
N ASN A 303 18.26 33.63 31.24
CA ASN A 303 17.82 34.96 31.66
C ASN A 303 18.19 36.00 30.58
N PRO A 304 17.23 36.78 30.04
CA PRO A 304 17.54 37.81 29.05
C PRO A 304 18.52 38.88 29.56
N GLY A 305 18.42 39.28 30.84
CA GLY A 305 19.24 40.36 31.39
C GLY A 305 18.95 41.73 30.76
N ASP A 306 19.77 42.73 31.08
CA ASP A 306 19.60 44.09 30.55
C ASP A 306 20.03 44.18 29.08
N PHE A 307 19.23 44.86 28.25
CA PHE A 307 19.45 45.09 26.82
C PHE A 307 19.39 43.87 25.90
N ASN A 308 19.08 42.68 26.42
CA ASN A 308 18.80 41.53 25.57
C ASN A 308 17.34 41.11 25.72
N SER A 309 16.83 40.50 24.67
CA SER A 309 15.59 39.78 24.65
C SER A 309 15.86 38.27 24.57
N LEU A 310 14.86 37.51 24.98
CA LEU A 310 14.77 36.09 24.78
C LEU A 310 13.81 35.87 23.60
N GLU A 311 14.32 35.44 22.46
CA GLU A 311 13.58 35.30 21.21
C GLU A 311 13.40 33.81 20.87
N ARG A 312 12.16 33.41 20.59
CA ARG A 312 11.77 32.05 20.25
C ARG A 312 12.31 31.73 18.87
N ARG A 313 12.95 30.59 18.73
CA ARG A 313 13.51 30.11 17.47
C ARG A 313 12.41 30.02 16.40
N ALA A 314 12.80 30.26 15.15
CA ALA A 314 11.95 29.98 14.00
C ALA A 314 12.02 28.49 13.63
N GLU A 315 13.22 27.91 13.70
CA GLU A 315 13.54 26.51 13.42
C GLU A 315 14.41 25.90 14.51
N ASN A 316 14.49 24.57 14.60
CA ASN A 316 15.29 23.91 15.64
C ASN A 316 16.77 24.35 15.66
N THR A 317 17.32 24.70 14.49
CA THR A 317 18.70 25.16 14.33
C THR A 317 18.87 26.67 14.45
N SER A 318 17.81 27.46 14.60
CA SER A 318 17.91 28.92 14.61
C SER A 318 18.80 29.43 15.74
N THR A 319 19.63 30.43 15.44
CA THR A 319 20.48 31.14 16.40
C THR A 319 20.10 32.62 16.43
N SER A 320 20.60 33.35 17.42
CA SER A 320 20.43 34.81 17.50
C SER A 320 20.94 35.54 16.26
N GLU A 321 21.95 34.99 15.57
CA GLU A 321 22.47 35.56 14.33
C GLU A 321 21.60 35.22 13.11
N SER A 322 21.01 34.02 13.06
CA SER A 322 20.16 33.64 11.92
C SER A 322 18.79 34.29 11.96
N MET A 323 18.30 34.70 13.13
CA MET A 323 17.05 35.44 13.32
C MET A 323 17.24 36.96 13.51
N ALA A 324 18.42 37.50 13.21
CA ALA A 324 18.59 38.96 13.11
C ALA A 324 18.07 39.46 11.75
N GLN A 325 17.75 40.75 11.61
CA GLN A 325 17.15 41.36 10.40
C GLN A 325 17.80 41.06 9.01
N GLU A 326 19.03 40.53 8.97
CA GLU A 326 19.73 40.09 7.75
C GLU A 326 20.06 38.57 7.74
N GLY A 327 19.57 37.82 8.73
CA GLY A 327 19.77 36.39 8.91
C GLY A 327 18.75 35.55 8.14
N GLN A 328 19.15 34.33 7.79
CA GLN A 328 18.37 33.43 6.92
C GLN A 328 17.04 32.94 7.52
N ASP A 329 16.90 32.99 8.85
CA ASP A 329 15.71 32.55 9.57
C ASP A 329 14.79 33.73 9.97
N TYR A 330 15.19 34.97 9.64
CA TYR A 330 14.51 36.19 10.10
C TYR A 330 13.05 36.31 9.65
N TRP A 331 12.70 35.74 8.49
CA TRP A 331 11.36 35.80 7.92
C TRP A 331 10.64 34.45 7.97
N LEU A 332 11.12 33.51 8.80
CA LEU A 332 10.50 32.19 8.92
C LEU A 332 9.37 32.17 9.96
N GLY A 333 9.25 33.22 10.78
CA GLY A 333 8.31 33.30 11.88
C GLY A 333 8.75 32.47 13.08
N ASN A 334 8.52 32.98 14.30
CA ASN A 334 9.05 32.40 15.54
C ASN A 334 8.19 31.21 16.05
N SER A 335 8.05 30.16 15.25
CA SER A 335 7.15 29.02 15.52
C SER A 335 7.76 27.82 16.25
N TYR A 336 9.07 27.79 16.49
CA TYR A 336 9.70 26.58 17.03
C TYR A 336 9.35 26.36 18.51
N ASP A 337 8.68 25.24 18.78
CA ASP A 337 8.20 24.88 20.11
C ASP A 337 8.31 23.38 20.39
N THR A 338 9.18 23.00 21.34
CA THR A 338 9.39 21.62 21.81
C THR A 338 8.75 21.33 23.18
N ASP A 339 7.94 22.26 23.71
CA ASP A 339 7.50 22.29 25.11
C ASP A 339 8.68 22.33 26.12
N ASN A 340 9.84 22.86 25.70
CA ASN A 340 10.99 23.05 26.55
C ASN A 340 11.62 24.44 26.32
N ASN A 341 11.36 25.37 27.24
CA ASN A 341 11.77 26.77 27.06
C ASN A 341 13.29 26.94 26.87
N SER A 342 14.12 26.06 27.45
CA SER A 342 15.58 26.10 27.27
C SER A 342 16.07 25.77 25.85
N GLU A 343 15.26 25.06 25.07
CA GLU A 343 15.55 24.68 23.69
C GLU A 343 14.89 25.63 22.70
N ASN A 344 13.72 26.16 23.05
CA ASN A 344 12.89 27.00 22.21
C ASN A 344 13.46 28.40 21.97
N PHE A 345 14.30 28.93 22.88
CA PHE A 345 14.68 30.34 22.84
C PHE A 345 16.19 30.58 22.70
N VAL A 346 16.54 31.72 22.11
CA VAL A 346 17.91 32.25 21.98
C VAL A 346 17.99 33.66 22.56
N LEU A 347 19.18 34.05 23.04
CA LEU A 347 19.40 35.41 23.55
C LEU A 347 19.75 36.35 22.41
N LYS A 348 18.95 37.38 22.18
CA LYS A 348 19.17 38.40 21.15
C LYS A 348 19.53 39.74 21.78
N GLN A 349 20.63 40.33 21.32
CA GLN A 349 21.09 41.62 21.82
C GLN A 349 20.33 42.76 21.13
N ASN A 350 19.70 43.64 21.92
CA ASN A 350 18.76 44.67 21.48
C ASN A 350 17.59 44.05 20.69
N GLY A 351 16.60 43.50 21.40
CA GLY A 351 15.44 42.88 20.78
C GLY A 351 14.78 43.73 19.71
N GLU A 352 14.19 43.06 18.72
CA GLU A 352 13.63 43.68 17.51
C GLU A 352 12.11 43.47 17.47
N PRO A 353 11.35 44.04 18.43
CA PRO A 353 9.95 43.70 18.60
C PRO A 353 9.10 44.10 17.39
N GLN A 354 8.22 43.19 16.98
CA GLN A 354 7.21 43.27 15.94
C GLN A 354 5.81 43.37 16.57
N ASN A 355 4.86 43.98 15.85
CA ASN A 355 3.49 44.21 16.31
C ASN A 355 2.46 43.76 15.24
N SER A 356 1.18 44.03 15.46
CA SER A 356 0.12 43.61 14.51
C SER A 356 0.15 44.32 13.14
N ASP A 357 0.92 45.40 13.00
CA ASP A 357 1.18 46.08 11.74
C ASP A 357 2.48 45.59 11.05
N SER A 358 3.27 44.75 11.72
CA SER A 358 4.45 44.12 11.13
C SER A 358 4.06 43.19 9.98
N ILE A 359 5.00 43.00 9.06
CA ILE A 359 4.84 42.05 7.96
C ILE A 359 4.68 40.64 8.55
N SER A 360 3.71 39.88 8.05
CA SER A 360 3.50 38.49 8.46
C SER A 360 4.69 37.60 8.06
N GLU A 361 4.93 36.51 8.78
CA GLU A 361 5.95 35.50 8.56
C GLU A 361 5.35 34.09 8.75
N PRO A 362 5.74 33.05 7.97
CA PRO A 362 6.83 33.06 7.02
C PRO A 362 6.49 33.82 5.72
N GLN A 363 7.50 34.38 5.08
CA GLN A 363 7.37 34.96 3.74
C GLN A 363 7.90 34.00 2.68
N ASP A 364 7.02 33.49 1.81
CA ASP A 364 7.40 32.62 0.67
C ASP A 364 8.33 33.34 -0.33
N ASN A 365 8.31 34.68 -0.35
CA ASN A 365 9.23 35.57 -1.05
C ASN A 365 9.29 36.92 -0.29
N PRO A 366 10.28 37.17 0.59
CA PRO A 366 10.30 38.36 1.43
C PRO A 366 10.38 39.66 0.59
N PRO A 367 9.64 40.72 0.97
CA PRO A 367 9.65 41.97 0.23
C PRO A 367 11.01 42.66 0.34
N THR A 368 11.58 43.03 -0.81
CA THR A 368 12.87 43.72 -0.94
C THR A 368 12.85 45.21 -0.54
N GLU A 369 11.77 45.69 0.07
CA GLU A 369 11.67 47.01 0.71
C GLU A 369 10.90 46.91 2.03
N ILE A 370 11.55 47.29 3.13
CA ILE A 370 10.95 47.38 4.48
C ILE A 370 10.12 48.68 4.56
N PRO A 371 8.79 48.67 4.74
CA PRO A 371 7.99 49.88 4.89
C PRO A 371 7.98 50.32 6.35
N GLY A 372 8.84 51.28 6.71
CA GLY A 372 8.89 51.75 8.10
C GLY A 372 9.91 52.84 8.41
N ARG A 373 10.16 53.79 7.49
CA ARG A 373 10.87 55.02 7.87
C ARG A 373 10.25 56.25 7.24
N ILE A 374 9.40 56.91 8.02
CA ILE A 374 9.02 58.32 7.80
C ILE A 374 10.31 59.14 7.85
N ILE A 375 10.65 59.71 6.71
CA ILE A 375 11.76 60.65 6.55
C ILE A 375 11.25 62.01 7.03
N ASN A 376 11.81 62.53 8.13
CA ASN A 376 11.88 63.98 8.28
C ASN A 376 13.29 64.41 7.86
N PRO A 377 13.42 65.29 6.86
CA PRO A 377 14.69 65.61 6.23
C PRO A 377 15.36 66.69 7.07
N GLU A 378 16.59 66.44 7.51
CA GLU A 378 17.66 67.42 7.35
C GLU A 378 18.98 66.84 7.88
N ILE A 379 19.99 67.01 7.02
CA ILE A 379 21.44 66.93 7.26
C ILE A 379 22.12 65.59 6.86
N ASP A 380 22.88 65.75 5.78
CA ASP A 380 24.04 65.00 5.30
C ASP A 380 23.88 63.70 4.49
N ASN A 381 23.81 63.96 3.18
CA ASN A 381 24.75 63.50 2.16
C ASN A 381 24.54 62.08 1.55
N PRO A 382 24.62 61.93 0.22
CA PRO A 382 23.98 60.87 -0.54
C PRO A 382 24.87 59.62 -0.60
N ALA A 383 24.34 58.49 -0.13
CA ALA A 383 24.71 57.16 -0.61
C ALA A 383 23.67 56.15 -0.11
N ASP A 384 22.67 55.93 -0.95
CA ASP A 384 21.80 54.76 -1.09
C ASP A 384 22.46 53.42 -0.63
N PRO A 385 21.85 52.67 0.31
CA PRO A 385 22.06 51.22 0.41
C PRO A 385 20.71 50.50 0.51
N LEU A 386 20.42 49.51 -0.33
CA LEU A 386 20.60 48.10 0.04
C LEU A 386 20.56 47.26 -1.25
N TYR A 387 21.69 47.18 -1.93
CA TYR A 387 21.97 46.02 -2.76
C TYR A 387 22.67 45.01 -1.86
N HIS A 388 22.02 43.87 -1.60
CA HIS A 388 22.65 42.76 -0.93
C HIS A 388 23.89 42.34 -1.72
N ALA A 389 25.01 42.18 -1.01
CA ALA A 389 26.17 41.55 -1.61
C ALA A 389 25.77 40.13 -2.01
N PRO A 390 26.26 39.59 -3.14
CA PRO A 390 25.99 38.20 -3.49
C PRO A 390 26.37 37.26 -2.34
N ALA A 391 25.49 36.31 -2.05
CA ALA A 391 25.67 35.40 -0.94
C ALA A 391 26.86 34.48 -1.20
N GLN A 392 27.70 34.37 -0.16
CA GLN A 392 28.87 33.52 0.02
C GLN A 392 29.46 32.91 -1.27
N SER A 393 30.60 33.45 -1.68
CA SER A 393 31.37 32.84 -2.75
C SER A 393 32.10 31.59 -2.24
N TYR A 394 32.03 30.50 -2.99
CA TYR A 394 32.80 29.28 -2.80
C TYR A 394 34.11 29.39 -3.58
N PRO A 395 35.26 29.61 -2.94
CA PRO A 395 36.52 29.69 -3.65
C PRO A 395 37.05 28.28 -3.97
N PHE A 396 36.99 27.91 -5.24
CA PHE A 396 37.76 26.80 -5.80
C PHE A 396 39.11 27.31 -6.27
N THR A 397 40.17 26.94 -5.57
CA THR A 397 41.51 27.52 -5.77
C THR A 397 42.40 26.60 -6.60
N THR A 398 43.12 27.14 -7.58
CA THR A 398 44.24 26.50 -8.29
C THR A 398 45.58 27.14 -7.87
N GLU A 399 46.69 26.79 -8.52
CA GLU A 399 48.00 27.45 -8.29
C GLU A 399 47.99 28.93 -8.66
N SER A 400 47.30 29.30 -9.73
CA SER A 400 47.32 30.66 -10.27
C SER A 400 45.94 31.29 -10.41
N SER A 401 44.89 30.61 -9.96
CA SER A 401 43.54 31.13 -10.05
C SER A 401 42.64 30.76 -8.88
N ILE A 402 41.56 31.53 -8.68
CA ILE A 402 40.51 31.25 -7.72
C ILE A 402 39.18 31.41 -8.46
N LYS A 403 38.45 30.31 -8.68
CA LYS A 403 37.07 30.31 -9.16
C LYS A 403 36.15 30.55 -7.97
N LEU A 404 35.26 31.52 -8.09
CA LEU A 404 34.29 31.89 -7.08
C LEU A 404 32.93 31.55 -7.65
N VAL A 405 32.14 30.77 -6.92
CA VAL A 405 30.72 30.57 -7.24
C VAL A 405 29.91 31.23 -6.15
N TRP A 406 28.96 32.09 -6.47
CA TRP A 406 28.12 32.78 -5.48
C TRP A 406 26.69 32.82 -5.97
N LEU A 407 25.73 32.83 -5.06
CA LEU A 407 24.33 33.04 -5.45
C LEU A 407 24.12 34.52 -5.74
N ALA A 408 23.62 34.87 -6.93
CA ALA A 408 23.25 36.25 -7.22
C ALA A 408 22.14 36.70 -6.27
N GLY A 409 22.35 37.81 -5.58
CA GLY A 409 21.31 38.38 -4.72
C GLY A 409 20.04 38.72 -5.51
N GLU A 410 18.91 38.71 -4.83
CA GLU A 410 17.64 39.19 -5.39
C GLU A 410 17.83 40.60 -5.97
N LYS A 411 17.31 40.82 -7.18
CA LYS A 411 17.49 42.02 -8.03
C LYS A 411 18.84 42.22 -8.72
N ALA A 412 19.71 41.22 -8.86
CA ALA A 412 21.00 41.43 -9.52
C ALA A 412 20.90 41.81 -11.03
N ASN A 413 19.84 41.42 -11.75
CA ASN A 413 19.67 41.62 -13.21
C ASN A 413 18.66 42.71 -13.63
N VAL A 414 18.29 43.63 -12.73
CA VAL A 414 17.13 44.50 -12.94
C VAL A 414 17.29 45.62 -14.01
N SER A 415 18.41 45.70 -14.76
CA SER A 415 18.56 46.69 -15.84
C SER A 415 19.54 46.28 -16.95
N SER A 416 19.40 46.91 -18.14
CA SER A 416 20.33 46.69 -19.25
C SER A 416 21.72 47.28 -18.93
N GLY A 417 22.70 46.41 -18.67
CA GLY A 417 24.08 46.80 -18.38
C GLY A 417 24.57 46.50 -16.96
N ALA A 418 23.89 45.61 -16.22
CA ALA A 418 24.35 45.11 -14.94
C ALA A 418 25.66 44.30 -15.07
N TYR A 419 26.60 44.50 -14.15
CA TYR A 419 27.90 43.81 -14.14
C TYR A 419 28.46 43.67 -12.71
N TYR A 420 29.30 42.67 -12.47
CA TYR A 420 30.01 42.51 -11.20
C TYR A 420 31.32 43.32 -11.16
N ASP A 421 31.66 43.86 -9.98
CA ASP A 421 32.90 44.55 -9.67
C ASP A 421 33.62 43.75 -8.56
N LEU A 422 34.51 42.85 -9.01
CA LEU A 422 35.25 41.88 -8.19
C LEU A 422 36.70 42.35 -7.99
N ILE A 423 37.16 42.40 -6.74
CA ILE A 423 38.54 42.77 -6.38
C ILE A 423 39.21 41.70 -5.52
N TYR A 424 40.55 41.66 -5.60
CA TYR A 424 41.36 40.79 -4.78
C TYR A 424 42.65 41.47 -4.33
N LYS A 425 43.20 41.02 -3.19
CA LYS A 425 44.48 41.51 -2.65
C LYS A 425 45.24 40.37 -1.99
N LYS A 426 46.53 40.27 -2.30
CA LYS A 426 47.46 39.34 -1.65
C LYS A 426 47.55 39.63 -0.15
N LEU A 427 47.41 38.61 0.69
CA LEU A 427 47.65 38.65 2.14
C LEU A 427 49.12 38.30 2.42
N GLU A 428 49.80 39.12 3.22
CA GLU A 428 51.10 38.75 3.80
C GLU A 428 50.88 37.84 5.02
N GLU A 429 51.82 36.92 5.32
CA GLU A 429 51.73 35.97 6.44
C GLU A 429 51.36 36.69 7.76
N ASN A 430 50.35 36.16 8.47
CA ASN A 430 49.82 36.65 9.76
C ASN A 430 49.10 38.02 9.77
N LYS A 431 48.57 38.48 8.64
CA LYS A 431 47.72 39.70 8.60
C LYS A 431 46.23 39.37 8.42
N THR A 432 45.36 40.18 9.01
CA THR A 432 43.90 40.12 8.82
C THR A 432 43.50 40.76 7.49
N CYS A 433 42.43 40.27 6.85
CA CYS A 433 41.97 40.85 5.59
C CYS A 433 41.40 42.26 5.79
N GLN A 434 42.03 43.26 5.15
CA GLN A 434 41.61 44.66 5.13
C GLN A 434 41.17 45.14 3.73
N ILE A 435 40.68 44.25 2.87
CA ILE A 435 40.37 44.58 1.49
C ILE A 435 39.20 45.58 1.35
N ILE A 436 38.27 45.56 2.31
CA ILE A 436 37.11 46.47 2.34
C ILE A 436 37.56 47.93 2.48
N THR A 437 38.56 48.20 3.33
CA THR A 437 39.02 49.58 3.61
C THR A 437 39.99 50.13 2.57
N HIS A 438 40.48 49.31 1.65
CA HIS A 438 41.43 49.68 0.58
C HIS A 438 40.95 49.24 -0.81
N TRP A 439 39.64 49.35 -1.08
CA TRP A 439 38.99 48.89 -2.31
C TRP A 439 39.66 49.41 -3.61
N GLN A 440 40.13 50.67 -3.63
CA GLN A 440 40.77 51.26 -4.81
C GLN A 440 42.24 50.85 -5.02
N GLU A 441 42.88 50.29 -4.00
CA GLU A 441 44.28 49.83 -4.06
C GLU A 441 44.37 48.31 -4.32
N ALA A 442 43.24 47.62 -4.32
CA ALA A 442 43.14 46.20 -4.62
C ALA A 442 43.11 45.97 -6.13
N THR A 443 43.54 44.79 -6.56
CA THR A 443 43.56 44.43 -7.98
C THR A 443 42.14 44.09 -8.41
N LYS A 444 41.68 44.72 -9.50
CA LYS A 444 40.33 44.51 -10.07
C LYS A 444 40.35 43.40 -11.11
N VAL A 445 39.34 42.53 -11.10
CA VAL A 445 39.15 41.51 -12.14
C VAL A 445 38.50 42.17 -13.35
N SER A 446 39.20 42.20 -14.49
CA SER A 446 38.81 43.00 -15.66
C SER A 446 38.09 42.24 -16.77
N GLU A 447 38.10 40.90 -16.74
CA GLU A 447 37.53 40.03 -17.78
C GLU A 447 36.89 38.79 -17.13
N GLY A 448 35.91 38.16 -17.80
CA GLY A 448 35.33 36.87 -17.37
C GLY A 448 34.27 36.94 -16.26
N LEU A 449 33.71 38.11 -15.97
CA LEU A 449 32.60 38.27 -15.01
C LEU A 449 31.24 38.07 -15.71
N PRO A 450 30.33 37.26 -15.14
CA PRO A 450 29.03 36.98 -15.74
C PRO A 450 28.12 38.21 -15.66
N THR A 451 27.09 38.23 -16.50
CA THR A 451 25.99 39.19 -16.31
C THR A 451 25.14 38.67 -15.15
N PRO A 452 24.91 39.47 -14.10
CA PRO A 452 24.17 38.99 -12.94
C PRO A 452 22.78 38.47 -13.31
N GLN A 453 22.40 37.26 -12.88
CA GLN A 453 21.04 36.70 -13.03
C GLN A 453 20.46 36.33 -11.68
N GLU A 454 19.29 36.89 -11.36
CA GLU A 454 18.62 36.81 -10.06
C GLU A 454 18.27 35.36 -9.66
N GLY A 455 18.58 34.98 -8.41
CA GLY A 455 18.27 33.65 -7.88
C GLY A 455 19.11 32.50 -8.45
N GLU A 456 20.02 32.78 -9.38
CA GLU A 456 20.90 31.78 -9.99
C GLU A 456 22.32 31.86 -9.43
N PHE A 457 22.99 30.71 -9.36
CA PHE A 457 24.41 30.65 -9.07
C PHE A 457 25.22 31.30 -10.21
N GLN A 458 26.15 32.14 -9.83
CA GLN A 458 27.05 32.88 -10.71
C GLN A 458 28.48 32.46 -10.44
N GLU A 459 29.31 32.46 -11.47
CA GLU A 459 30.71 32.08 -11.33
C GLU A 459 31.68 33.06 -12.00
N ALA A 460 32.84 33.26 -11.37
CA ALA A 460 33.96 33.98 -11.98
C ALA A 460 35.31 33.45 -11.55
N ILE A 461 36.30 33.55 -12.44
CA ILE A 461 37.66 33.05 -12.20
C ILE A 461 38.63 34.23 -12.12
N ILE A 462 39.30 34.38 -10.97
CA ILE A 462 40.41 35.30 -10.78
C ILE A 462 41.69 34.57 -11.20
N SER A 463 42.41 35.01 -12.23
CA SER A 463 43.59 34.32 -12.78
C SER A 463 44.89 35.13 -12.62
N GLY A 464 46.05 34.49 -12.80
CA GLY A 464 47.37 35.14 -12.72
C GLY A 464 47.85 35.43 -11.29
N LEU A 465 47.32 34.70 -10.31
CA LEU A 465 47.67 34.82 -8.91
C LEU A 465 49.00 34.12 -8.59
N GLU A 466 49.71 34.63 -7.58
CA GLU A 466 50.90 33.97 -7.06
C GLU A 466 50.50 32.69 -6.33
N PRO A 467 51.25 31.60 -6.48
CA PRO A 467 50.89 30.37 -5.80
C PRO A 467 51.26 30.37 -4.30
N ASN A 468 50.69 29.44 -3.54
CA ASN A 468 50.81 29.28 -2.07
C ASN A 468 50.46 30.53 -1.28
N THR A 469 49.64 31.39 -1.84
CA THR A 469 49.48 32.75 -1.36
C THR A 469 48.05 32.94 -0.90
N SER A 470 47.88 33.42 0.33
CA SER A 470 46.56 33.79 0.80
C SER A 470 46.11 35.04 0.06
N TYR A 471 44.88 35.03 -0.44
CA TYR A 471 44.22 36.17 -1.03
C TYR A 471 43.00 36.51 -0.22
N CYS A 472 42.79 37.81 -0.05
CA CYS A 472 41.48 38.29 0.29
C CYS A 472 40.75 38.71 -0.97
N ILE A 473 39.47 38.36 -1.05
CA ILE A 473 38.63 38.62 -2.20
C ILE A 473 37.34 39.25 -1.72
N ALA A 474 36.88 40.28 -2.41
CA ALA A 474 35.59 40.87 -2.14
C ALA A 474 34.97 41.37 -3.44
N LEU A 475 33.64 41.38 -3.50
CA LEU A 475 32.93 41.67 -4.73
C LEU A 475 31.70 42.53 -4.45
N LYS A 476 31.27 43.30 -5.45
CA LYS A 476 30.01 44.04 -5.41
C LYS A 476 29.35 44.03 -6.78
N THR A 477 28.03 44.12 -6.84
CA THR A 477 27.25 44.10 -8.07
C THR A 477 26.89 45.52 -8.50
N PHE A 478 26.97 45.83 -9.79
CA PHE A 478 26.45 47.06 -10.39
C PHE A 478 25.27 46.74 -11.28
N ASN A 479 24.21 47.55 -11.27
CA ASN A 479 23.01 47.31 -12.08
C ASN A 479 22.67 48.52 -12.97
N GLY A 480 23.65 49.18 -13.58
CA GLY A 480 23.41 50.33 -14.46
C GLY A 480 23.24 51.67 -13.73
N LYS A 481 22.98 51.69 -12.41
CA LYS A 481 22.77 52.94 -11.65
C LYS A 481 23.55 53.02 -10.33
N TYR A 482 23.73 51.90 -9.60
CA TYR A 482 24.39 51.86 -8.28
C TYR A 482 25.22 50.58 -8.07
N PHE A 483 26.14 50.59 -7.11
CA PHE A 483 26.96 49.43 -6.69
C PHE A 483 26.48 48.84 -5.36
N SER A 484 26.66 47.53 -5.18
CA SER A 484 26.28 46.86 -3.94
C SER A 484 27.19 47.09 -2.74
N LYS A 485 26.69 46.74 -1.54
CA LYS A 485 27.57 46.51 -0.39
C LYS A 485 28.65 45.52 -0.82
N ILE A 486 29.85 45.76 -0.30
CA ILE A 486 31.00 44.88 -0.48
C ILE A 486 30.69 43.54 0.19
N SER A 487 30.87 42.43 -0.53
CA SER A 487 30.72 41.08 0.04
C SER A 487 31.63 40.88 1.24
N THR A 488 31.23 40.00 2.15
CA THR A 488 32.12 39.53 3.20
C THR A 488 33.41 39.04 2.55
N PRO A 489 34.59 39.55 2.97
CA PRO A 489 35.81 39.21 2.30
C PRO A 489 36.16 37.74 2.53
N ILE A 490 36.38 37.04 1.44
CA ILE A 490 36.80 35.64 1.47
C ILE A 490 38.30 35.62 1.61
N ILE A 491 38.76 34.99 2.68
CA ILE A 491 40.16 34.61 2.82
C ILE A 491 40.28 33.19 2.31
N THR A 492 40.97 33.04 1.20
CA THR A 492 41.29 31.73 0.64
C THR A 492 42.73 31.74 0.15
N LYS A 493 43.30 30.57 -0.10
CA LYS A 493 44.72 30.44 -0.39
C LYS A 493 44.89 29.75 -1.74
N THR A 494 45.63 30.38 -2.66
CA THR A 494 46.05 29.69 -3.89
C THR A 494 46.95 28.52 -3.53
N LEU A 495 46.84 27.46 -4.32
CA LEU A 495 47.66 26.27 -4.15
C LEU A 495 49.12 26.61 -4.48
N LYS A 496 50.09 25.87 -3.96
CA LYS A 496 51.54 26.16 -4.09
C LYS A 496 52.10 25.93 -5.50
N GLU A 497 53.02 26.81 -5.97
CA GLU A 497 53.64 26.72 -7.31
C GLU A 497 54.55 25.51 -7.34
N TYR A 498 54.33 24.62 -8.29
CA TYR A 498 55.28 23.56 -8.58
C TYR A 498 55.87 23.79 -9.98
N SER A 499 57.17 24.06 -10.02
CA SER A 499 57.92 24.26 -11.25
C SER A 499 58.04 22.93 -12.03
N GLY A 500 57.13 22.71 -12.97
CA GLY A 500 57.23 21.68 -14.01
C GLY A 500 56.62 20.32 -13.64
N ASP A 501 55.68 19.87 -14.49
CA ASP A 501 55.03 18.55 -14.53
C ASP A 501 54.05 18.19 -13.38
N GLY A 502 52.88 18.86 -13.39
CA GLY A 502 51.54 18.26 -13.27
C GLY A 502 51.12 17.53 -11.98
N ALA A 503 50.32 18.19 -11.13
CA ALA A 503 49.20 17.62 -10.33
C ALA A 503 48.72 18.60 -9.22
N HIS A 504 47.55 19.24 -9.38
CA HIS A 504 46.92 20.12 -8.36
C HIS A 504 46.13 19.35 -7.30
N TYR A 505 46.75 18.36 -6.65
CA TYR A 505 46.05 17.47 -5.71
C TYR A 505 47.00 16.71 -4.79
N THR A 506 46.48 16.29 -3.63
CA THR A 506 47.21 15.35 -2.76
C THR A 506 46.91 13.93 -3.18
N ILE A 507 47.89 13.24 -3.75
CA ILE A 507 47.72 11.87 -4.24
C ILE A 507 47.55 10.89 -3.07
N LEU A 508 46.41 10.22 -3.04
CA LEU A 508 46.18 9.02 -2.23
C LEU A 508 46.36 7.80 -3.14
N ASN A 509 47.50 7.12 -2.97
CA ASN A 509 47.84 5.93 -3.76
C ASN A 509 48.36 4.81 -2.84
N GLY A 510 48.12 3.57 -3.23
CA GLY A 510 48.51 2.39 -2.45
C GLY A 510 47.49 2.04 -1.37
N GLU A 511 47.99 1.68 -0.18
CA GLU A 511 47.19 1.08 0.88
C GLU A 511 47.52 1.74 2.24
N LEU A 512 46.50 2.05 3.04
CA LEU A 512 46.61 2.47 4.43
C LEU A 512 46.65 1.24 5.34
N LYS A 513 47.69 1.10 6.16
CA LYS A 513 47.94 -0.08 7.01
C LYS A 513 48.24 0.31 8.45
N ASN A 514 47.61 -0.37 9.40
CA ASN A 514 47.88 -0.33 10.85
C ASN A 514 48.04 1.09 11.43
N THR A 515 47.26 2.04 10.93
CA THR A 515 47.37 3.45 11.34
C THR A 515 46.06 4.19 11.09
N THR A 516 45.95 5.39 11.64
CA THR A 516 44.87 6.33 11.35
C THR A 516 45.36 7.42 10.39
N LEU A 517 44.65 7.63 9.29
CA LEU A 517 44.82 8.77 8.39
C LEU A 517 43.64 9.73 8.58
N THR A 518 43.94 11.00 8.85
CA THR A 518 42.91 12.05 8.87
C THR A 518 43.09 12.94 7.64
N LEU A 519 42.05 13.03 6.81
CA LEU A 519 41.97 13.95 5.69
C LEU A 519 41.31 15.25 6.14
N THR A 520 41.91 16.39 5.80
CA THR A 520 41.45 17.73 6.19
C THR A 520 41.28 18.62 4.96
N PRO A 521 40.40 19.63 5.01
CA PRO A 521 40.19 20.56 3.89
C PRO A 521 41.36 21.52 3.65
N GLU A 522 42.38 21.52 4.52
CA GLU A 522 43.57 22.39 4.39
C GLU A 522 44.50 22.01 3.22
N ASN A 523 44.24 20.87 2.57
CA ASN A 523 44.99 20.39 1.41
C ASN A 523 44.21 20.60 0.11
N ASN A 524 44.92 20.72 -1.02
CA ASN A 524 44.37 20.52 -2.38
C ASN A 524 43.46 19.28 -2.41
N PRO A 525 42.47 19.18 -3.33
CA PRO A 525 41.62 18.00 -3.42
C PRO A 525 42.45 16.72 -3.34
N TYR A 526 42.00 15.75 -2.55
CA TYR A 526 42.68 14.48 -2.48
C TYR A 526 42.37 13.71 -3.75
N TYR A 527 43.39 13.31 -4.50
CA TYR A 527 43.20 12.61 -5.75
C TYR A 527 43.57 11.15 -5.62
N ILE A 528 42.65 10.28 -6.03
CA ILE A 528 42.83 8.83 -6.07
C ILE A 528 43.03 8.43 -7.55
N PRO A 529 44.30 8.32 -8.03
CA PRO A 529 44.61 7.99 -9.42
C PRO A 529 44.35 6.52 -9.76
N ARG A 530 44.30 5.65 -8.75
CA ARG A 530 44.11 4.20 -8.80
C ARG A 530 43.48 3.76 -7.50
N ARG A 531 43.02 2.50 -7.41
CA ARG A 531 42.45 1.95 -6.18
C ARG A 531 43.29 2.29 -4.94
N TYR A 532 42.68 2.96 -3.97
CA TYR A 532 43.24 3.21 -2.65
C TYR A 532 42.59 2.26 -1.64
N ILE A 533 43.38 1.50 -0.87
CA ILE A 533 42.85 0.48 0.04
C ILE A 533 43.05 0.91 1.50
N VAL A 534 42.00 0.92 2.30
CA VAL A 534 42.08 1.01 3.76
C VAL A 534 42.03 -0.40 4.30
N GLU A 535 43.17 -0.94 4.75
CA GLU A 535 43.26 -2.30 5.27
C GLU A 535 42.55 -2.47 6.62
N LYS A 536 42.28 -3.73 7.01
CA LYS A 536 41.41 -4.10 8.15
C LYS A 536 41.72 -3.39 9.48
N ASP A 537 43.00 -3.18 9.77
CA ASP A 537 43.46 -2.54 11.03
C ASP A 537 43.75 -1.04 10.88
N ALA A 538 43.33 -0.43 9.77
CA ALA A 538 43.49 0.99 9.51
C ALA A 538 42.19 1.77 9.70
N THR A 539 42.31 3.05 10.04
CA THR A 539 41.18 3.98 10.17
C THR A 539 41.37 5.17 9.25
N LEU A 540 40.39 5.45 8.39
CA LEU A 540 40.32 6.67 7.59
C LEU A 540 39.29 7.62 8.19
N ILE A 541 39.74 8.79 8.67
CA ILE A 541 38.88 9.86 9.16
C ILE A 541 38.88 10.96 8.11
N ILE A 542 37.69 11.42 7.71
CA ILE A 542 37.54 12.49 6.74
C ILE A 542 36.78 13.63 7.42
N LYS A 543 37.41 14.81 7.49
CA LYS A 543 36.84 15.97 8.17
C LYS A 543 35.87 16.73 7.26
N PRO A 544 34.89 17.47 7.83
CA PRO A 544 33.95 18.32 7.08
C PRO A 544 34.65 19.21 6.04
N GLY A 545 34.03 19.39 4.88
CA GLY A 545 34.54 20.21 3.77
C GLY A 545 35.66 19.57 2.94
N THR A 546 36.09 18.34 3.26
CA THR A 546 37.10 17.63 2.48
C THR A 546 36.53 17.13 1.16
N VAL A 547 37.28 17.33 0.07
CA VAL A 547 36.94 16.84 -1.28
C VAL A 547 37.92 15.77 -1.73
N ILE A 548 37.40 14.68 -2.27
CA ILE A 548 38.15 13.57 -2.83
C ILE A 548 37.74 13.37 -4.29
N LYS A 549 38.70 13.48 -5.19
CA LYS A 549 38.55 13.29 -6.63
C LYS A 549 39.14 11.96 -7.09
N PHE A 550 38.48 11.30 -8.02
CA PHE A 550 38.91 10.00 -8.54
C PHE A 550 39.28 10.10 -10.02
N GLY A 551 40.39 9.49 -10.43
CA GLY A 551 40.83 9.46 -11.83
C GLY A 551 39.86 8.69 -12.75
N PRO A 552 40.09 8.67 -14.08
CA PRO A 552 39.18 8.04 -15.03
C PRO A 552 39.23 6.51 -14.92
N ALA A 553 38.12 5.84 -15.19
CA ALA A 553 38.10 4.41 -15.46
C ALA A 553 38.87 4.10 -16.77
N TYR A 554 40.11 3.58 -16.68
CA TYR A 554 40.90 3.22 -17.87
C TYR A 554 40.44 1.88 -18.48
N ASP A 555 40.31 1.87 -19.80
CA ASP A 555 40.20 0.67 -20.63
C ASP A 555 41.46 -0.21 -20.49
N TRP A 556 41.29 -1.53 -20.60
CA TRP A 556 42.35 -2.57 -20.70
C TRP A 556 42.94 -3.15 -19.41
N GLY A 557 42.07 -3.62 -18.51
CA GLY A 557 42.41 -4.73 -17.59
C GLY A 557 42.96 -4.37 -16.21
N SER A 558 43.09 -3.08 -15.89
CA SER A 558 43.31 -2.58 -14.52
C SER A 558 42.02 -2.01 -13.94
N HIS A 559 41.72 -2.33 -12.69
CA HIS A 559 40.50 -1.90 -12.00
C HIS A 559 40.25 -0.38 -12.08
N PRO A 560 38.97 0.05 -12.18
CA PRO A 560 38.61 1.46 -12.10
C PRO A 560 39.12 2.08 -10.79
N THR A 561 39.39 3.38 -10.81
CA THR A 561 39.71 4.19 -9.63
C THR A 561 38.62 4.03 -8.58
N SER A 562 39.00 3.66 -7.35
CA SER A 562 38.05 3.26 -6.32
C SER A 562 38.64 3.48 -4.94
N LEU A 563 37.80 3.76 -3.94
CA LEU A 563 38.20 3.71 -2.54
C LEU A 563 37.73 2.37 -1.96
N TYR A 564 38.64 1.53 -1.49
CA TYR A 564 38.34 0.18 -1.00
C TYR A 564 38.61 0.08 0.50
N VAL A 565 37.57 0.03 1.31
CA VAL A 565 37.65 0.05 2.77
C VAL A 565 37.35 -1.34 3.33
N LYS A 566 38.37 -1.96 3.93
CA LYS A 566 38.28 -3.17 4.77
C LYS A 566 38.38 -2.87 6.25
N GLY A 567 39.00 -1.73 6.60
CA GLY A 567 39.10 -1.23 7.96
C GLY A 567 37.95 -0.30 8.33
N LYS A 568 38.23 0.74 9.11
CA LYS A 568 37.22 1.69 9.57
C LYS A 568 37.25 2.98 8.75
N MET A 569 36.08 3.52 8.40
CA MET A 569 35.95 4.84 7.78
C MET A 569 34.96 5.70 8.56
N ILE A 570 35.39 6.89 9.00
CA ILE A 570 34.55 7.87 9.68
C ILE A 570 34.50 9.12 8.81
N SER A 571 33.37 9.33 8.14
CA SER A 571 33.13 10.52 7.30
C SER A 571 31.88 11.22 7.81
N GLN A 572 32.07 12.18 8.70
CA GLN A 572 30.98 12.96 9.29
C GLN A 572 31.16 14.41 8.84
N GLY A 573 30.52 14.75 7.74
CA GLY A 573 30.37 16.13 7.29
C GLY A 573 29.33 16.86 8.14
N THR A 574 29.02 18.09 7.73
CA THR A 574 27.86 18.83 8.22
C THR A 574 27.03 19.31 7.04
N LYS A 575 25.78 19.73 7.26
CA LYS A 575 24.93 20.32 6.22
C LYS A 575 25.64 21.47 5.48
N MET A 576 26.44 22.26 6.21
CA MET A 576 27.20 23.40 5.67
C MET A 576 28.53 23.01 5.01
N ASN A 577 29.19 21.97 5.52
CA ASN A 577 30.50 21.52 5.04
C ASN A 577 30.43 20.01 4.75
N PRO A 578 29.73 19.61 3.68
CA PRO A 578 29.65 18.20 3.33
C PRO A 578 31.02 17.69 2.92
N ILE A 579 31.20 16.37 3.04
CA ILE A 579 32.35 15.68 2.45
C ILE A 579 31.96 15.28 1.03
N VAL A 580 32.78 15.62 0.04
CA VAL A 580 32.43 15.39 -1.38
C VAL A 580 33.36 14.35 -2.01
N PHE A 581 32.76 13.33 -2.62
CA PHE A 581 33.42 12.33 -3.45
C PHE A 581 32.97 12.53 -4.90
N THR A 582 33.91 12.84 -5.80
CA THR A 582 33.56 13.19 -7.19
C THR A 582 34.62 12.78 -8.22
N SER A 583 34.31 12.94 -9.50
CA SER A 583 35.26 12.72 -10.60
C SER A 583 36.38 13.75 -10.60
N TYR A 584 37.55 13.36 -11.08
CA TYR A 584 38.62 14.30 -11.44
C TYR A 584 38.27 15.22 -12.62
N ARG A 585 37.23 14.90 -13.40
CA ARG A 585 36.64 15.76 -14.46
C ARG A 585 35.55 16.70 -13.93
N ASP A 586 35.18 16.57 -12.65
CA ASP A 586 34.16 17.44 -12.06
C ASP A 586 34.77 18.81 -11.76
N ASP A 587 34.64 19.70 -12.73
CA ASP A 587 35.09 21.09 -12.64
C ASP A 587 34.20 21.96 -11.75
N GLU A 588 32.98 21.50 -11.40
CA GLU A 588 32.08 22.23 -10.51
C GLU A 588 32.63 22.27 -9.09
N ILE A 589 33.38 21.25 -8.68
CA ILE A 589 33.92 21.11 -7.32
C ILE A 589 35.45 21.20 -7.36
N LEU A 590 36.03 22.28 -6.84
CA LEU A 590 37.49 22.55 -6.76
C LEU A 590 38.24 22.64 -8.11
N GLY A 591 37.54 22.87 -9.23
CA GLY A 591 38.11 23.25 -10.53
C GLY A 591 38.82 22.12 -11.31
N ASP A 592 39.38 22.50 -12.46
CA ASP A 592 39.99 21.62 -13.48
C ASP A 592 41.20 20.85 -12.92
N THR A 593 40.92 19.64 -12.47
CA THR A 593 41.91 18.75 -11.83
C THR A 593 42.62 17.88 -12.88
N ASN A 594 42.01 17.72 -14.05
CA ASN A 594 42.46 16.92 -15.20
C ASN A 594 43.31 17.71 -16.20
N GLY A 595 43.38 19.04 -16.07
CA GLY A 595 44.16 19.95 -16.89
C GLY A 595 43.70 20.00 -18.35
N ASP A 596 42.43 19.67 -18.63
CA ASP A 596 41.88 19.66 -19.99
C ASP A 596 41.16 20.95 -20.38
N GLY A 597 41.14 21.94 -19.48
CA GLY A 597 40.62 23.28 -19.69
C GLY A 597 39.18 23.45 -19.20
N THR A 598 38.89 24.61 -18.63
CA THR A 598 37.54 24.95 -18.14
C THR A 598 36.56 25.09 -19.31
N GLY A 599 35.70 24.10 -19.53
CA GLY A 599 34.59 24.17 -20.48
C GLY A 599 34.47 22.98 -21.44
N LEU A 600 33.63 22.01 -21.05
CA LEU A 600 32.94 21.07 -21.94
C LEU A 600 33.79 20.12 -22.82
N VAL A 601 35.11 20.00 -22.63
CA VAL A 601 35.90 19.03 -23.41
C VAL A 601 35.70 17.60 -22.87
N THR A 602 35.63 17.40 -21.54
CA THR A 602 35.17 16.14 -20.93
C THR A 602 34.22 16.36 -19.74
N ASN A 603 32.90 16.35 -19.96
CA ASN A 603 31.94 16.42 -18.84
C ASN A 603 31.93 15.10 -18.05
N PRO A 604 31.91 15.16 -16.70
CA PRO A 604 31.77 13.95 -15.89
C PRO A 604 30.42 13.28 -16.21
N GLN A 605 30.42 11.96 -16.27
CA GLN A 605 29.24 11.14 -16.54
C GLN A 605 29.00 10.20 -15.36
N PRO A 606 27.80 9.62 -15.21
CA PRO A 606 27.61 8.50 -14.31
C PRO A 606 28.67 7.41 -14.54
N SER A 607 29.31 6.92 -13.47
CA SER A 607 30.42 5.93 -13.51
C SER A 607 31.74 6.43 -14.15
N ASP A 608 32.02 7.73 -14.12
CA ASP A 608 33.30 8.27 -14.61
C ASP A 608 34.51 7.80 -13.75
N TRP A 609 34.24 7.51 -12.48
CA TRP A 609 35.10 6.75 -11.59
C TRP A 609 34.38 5.50 -11.07
N GLY A 610 35.13 4.60 -10.43
CA GLY A 610 34.59 3.37 -9.85
C GLY A 610 33.73 3.62 -8.61
N GLU A 611 33.83 2.71 -7.63
CA GLU A 611 32.95 2.72 -6.45
C GLU A 611 33.74 2.98 -5.16
N ILE A 612 33.07 3.49 -4.13
CA ILE A 612 33.56 3.36 -2.74
C ILE A 612 33.09 1.99 -2.26
N THR A 613 34.00 1.02 -2.16
CA THR A 613 33.68 -0.30 -1.62
C THR A 613 33.88 -0.33 -0.12
N LEU A 614 32.84 -0.66 0.62
CA LEU A 614 32.86 -1.05 2.02
C LEU A 614 32.74 -2.57 2.08
N LYS A 615 33.80 -3.26 2.53
CA LYS A 615 33.83 -4.72 2.59
C LYS A 615 34.24 -5.23 3.97
N GLU A 616 33.42 -6.11 4.54
CA GLU A 616 33.64 -6.68 5.88
C GLU A 616 33.80 -5.59 6.96
N VAL A 617 33.08 -4.46 6.79
CA VAL A 617 33.09 -3.37 7.75
C VAL A 617 31.84 -3.42 8.62
N GLU A 618 32.05 -3.26 9.93
CA GLU A 618 30.99 -3.23 10.93
C GLU A 618 30.39 -1.81 11.08
N ASN A 619 29.39 -1.68 11.94
CA ASN A 619 28.60 -0.46 12.20
C ASN A 619 29.43 0.75 12.68
N GLU A 620 30.70 0.54 12.99
CA GLU A 620 31.63 1.62 13.31
C GLU A 620 32.01 2.51 12.11
N THR A 621 31.69 2.07 10.89
CA THR A 621 31.81 2.90 9.68
C THR A 621 30.59 3.79 9.54
N ILE A 622 30.79 5.10 9.74
CA ILE A 622 29.73 6.12 9.72
C ILE A 622 29.97 7.06 8.54
N LEU A 623 28.94 7.20 7.72
CA LEU A 623 28.88 8.14 6.61
C LEU A 623 27.70 9.09 6.87
N SER A 624 27.99 10.35 7.15
CA SER A 624 26.94 11.33 7.43
C SER A 624 27.25 12.66 6.75
N ASN A 625 26.24 13.29 6.15
CA ASN A 625 26.38 14.55 5.43
C ASN A 625 27.47 14.47 4.35
N ILE A 626 27.42 13.40 3.53
CA ILE A 626 28.31 13.22 2.39
C ILE A 626 27.58 13.46 1.07
N ILE A 627 28.33 13.87 0.05
CA ILE A 627 27.87 13.98 -1.33
C ILE A 627 28.71 13.03 -2.19
N VAL A 628 28.06 12.09 -2.87
CA VAL A 628 28.71 11.17 -3.82
C VAL A 628 28.15 11.45 -5.20
N ARG A 629 29.02 11.79 -6.15
CA ARG A 629 28.61 12.17 -7.50
C ARG A 629 29.50 11.65 -8.62
N TYR A 630 28.88 11.45 -9.78
CA TYR A 630 29.51 10.99 -11.04
C TYR A 630 30.32 9.68 -10.94
N GLY A 631 30.10 8.90 -9.89
CA GLY A 631 30.80 7.64 -9.65
C GLY A 631 29.96 6.41 -9.97
N GLY A 632 30.51 5.25 -9.63
CA GLY A 632 29.76 4.00 -9.49
C GLY A 632 28.94 3.91 -8.20
N GLY A 633 29.04 4.91 -7.30
CA GLY A 633 28.32 4.96 -6.03
C GLY A 633 29.09 4.38 -4.84
N ILE A 634 28.34 4.00 -3.80
CA ILE A 634 28.88 3.24 -2.67
C ILE A 634 28.44 1.78 -2.79
N LYS A 635 29.41 0.88 -2.79
CA LYS A 635 29.19 -0.55 -2.75
C LYS A 635 29.41 -1.12 -1.37
N ILE A 636 28.42 -1.81 -0.84
CA ILE A 636 28.43 -2.40 0.49
C ILE A 636 28.42 -3.91 0.33
N THR A 637 29.43 -4.59 0.87
CA THR A 637 29.64 -6.03 0.71
C THR A 637 29.90 -6.67 2.06
N ASN A 638 29.02 -7.58 2.52
CA ASN A 638 29.13 -8.23 3.83
C ASN A 638 29.44 -7.23 4.97
N SER A 639 28.70 -6.12 5.00
CA SER A 639 28.98 -4.97 5.86
C SER A 639 27.69 -4.32 6.34
N SER A 640 27.75 -3.62 7.48
CA SER A 640 26.59 -3.00 8.12
C SER A 640 26.83 -1.53 8.52
N PRO A 641 27.25 -0.65 7.59
CA PRO A 641 27.51 0.75 7.90
C PRO A 641 26.23 1.54 8.18
N THR A 642 26.39 2.69 8.85
CA THR A 642 25.31 3.67 9.04
C THR A 642 25.52 4.85 8.09
N ILE A 643 24.51 5.13 7.27
CA ILE A 643 24.50 6.22 6.27
C ILE A 643 23.33 7.15 6.57
N THR A 644 23.62 8.42 6.91
CA THR A 644 22.57 9.39 7.26
C THR A 644 22.74 10.74 6.58
N ASN A 645 21.65 11.45 6.33
CA ASN A 645 21.66 12.85 5.89
C ASN A 645 22.56 13.10 4.66
N SER A 646 22.61 12.15 3.72
CA SER A 646 23.60 12.13 2.62
C SER A 646 22.94 12.22 1.24
N LYS A 647 23.70 12.70 0.25
CA LYS A 647 23.22 12.90 -1.13
C LYS A 647 24.00 12.02 -2.11
N PHE A 648 23.26 11.30 -2.95
CA PHE A 648 23.78 10.49 -4.03
C PHE A 648 23.22 11.03 -5.35
N GLU A 649 24.06 11.64 -6.17
CA GLU A 649 23.61 12.32 -7.39
C GLU A 649 24.42 11.98 -8.64
N TYR A 650 23.76 11.83 -9.79
CA TYR A 650 24.43 11.56 -11.08
C TYR A 650 25.31 10.31 -11.10
N ASN A 651 25.06 9.31 -10.25
CA ASN A 651 25.87 8.10 -10.21
C ASN A 651 25.31 6.99 -11.10
N GLY A 652 26.16 6.01 -11.43
CA GLY A 652 25.70 4.74 -11.99
C GLY A 652 24.79 4.02 -11.00
N TYR A 653 25.28 3.82 -9.78
CA TYR A 653 24.47 3.43 -8.63
C TYR A 653 24.54 4.49 -7.55
N GLY A 654 23.45 4.79 -6.82
CA GLY A 654 23.57 5.51 -5.55
C GLY A 654 24.22 4.60 -4.50
N LEU A 655 23.51 3.51 -4.18
CA LEU A 655 23.99 2.41 -3.34
C LEU A 655 23.90 1.07 -4.08
N PHE A 656 24.96 0.26 -3.96
CA PHE A 656 25.03 -1.12 -4.45
C PHE A 656 25.30 -2.07 -3.28
N ILE A 657 24.33 -2.86 -2.86
CA ILE A 657 24.40 -3.68 -1.64
C ILE A 657 24.41 -5.16 -2.01
N LYS A 658 25.37 -5.94 -1.49
CA LYS A 658 25.48 -7.37 -1.79
C LYS A 658 26.17 -8.21 -0.71
N GLU A 659 26.11 -9.53 -0.88
CA GLU A 659 26.84 -10.53 -0.09
C GLU A 659 26.61 -10.39 1.43
N LYS A 660 25.35 -10.51 1.87
CA LYS A 660 24.90 -10.46 3.27
C LYS A 660 25.16 -9.14 4.01
N ALA A 661 25.17 -8.02 3.29
CA ALA A 661 25.23 -6.71 3.92
C ALA A 661 23.91 -6.36 4.64
N SER A 662 23.98 -5.47 5.64
CA SER A 662 22.83 -4.99 6.42
C SER A 662 23.01 -3.53 6.89
N PRO A 663 23.06 -2.55 5.96
CA PRO A 663 23.24 -1.14 6.32
C PRO A 663 21.98 -0.50 6.92
N ILE A 664 22.18 0.59 7.66
CA ILE A 664 21.12 1.52 8.08
C ILE A 664 21.24 2.79 7.24
N ILE A 665 20.17 3.15 6.52
CA ILE A 665 20.12 4.29 5.59
C ILE A 665 18.93 5.16 5.95
N GLN A 666 19.18 6.39 6.40
CA GLN A 666 18.15 7.30 6.90
C GLN A 666 18.34 8.71 6.35
N ASN A 667 17.24 9.41 6.06
CA ASN A 667 17.25 10.83 5.69
C ASN A 667 18.18 11.14 4.50
N CYS A 668 18.28 10.23 3.54
CA CYS A 668 19.16 10.39 2.38
C CYS A 668 18.38 10.89 1.16
N SER A 669 19.09 11.47 0.19
CA SER A 669 18.51 11.87 -1.10
C SER A 669 19.25 11.22 -2.27
N PHE A 670 18.48 10.66 -3.19
CA PHE A 670 18.94 10.01 -4.41
C PHE A 670 18.40 10.76 -5.61
N PHE A 671 19.28 11.41 -6.36
CA PHE A 671 18.91 12.32 -7.44
C PHE A 671 19.58 11.97 -8.77
N GLN A 672 18.81 11.79 -9.85
CA GLN A 672 19.35 11.59 -11.20
C GLN A 672 20.41 10.47 -11.33
N ASN A 673 20.26 9.40 -10.56
CA ASN A 673 21.09 8.20 -10.69
C ASN A 673 20.52 7.28 -11.78
N SER A 674 21.39 6.46 -12.39
CA SER A 674 20.90 5.39 -13.29
C SER A 674 20.15 4.32 -12.51
N THR A 675 20.67 3.91 -11.35
CA THR A 675 19.93 3.13 -10.34
C THR A 675 20.21 3.74 -8.97
N ALA A 676 19.22 4.24 -8.26
CA ALA A 676 19.45 4.86 -6.95
C ALA A 676 19.84 3.82 -5.89
N PHE A 677 19.09 2.73 -5.78
CA PHE A 677 19.29 1.70 -4.78
C PHE A 677 19.23 0.30 -5.41
N TYR A 678 20.37 -0.40 -5.41
CA TYR A 678 20.48 -1.78 -5.85
C TYR A 678 20.84 -2.69 -4.67
N ILE A 679 20.15 -3.82 -4.53
CA ILE A 679 20.44 -4.80 -3.47
C ILE A 679 20.26 -6.26 -3.96
N MET A 680 21.14 -7.15 -3.50
CA MET A 680 21.05 -8.60 -3.75
C MET A 680 21.61 -9.40 -2.58
N ASP A 681 21.00 -10.55 -2.24
CA ASP A 681 21.47 -11.44 -1.16
C ASP A 681 21.87 -10.68 0.12
N SER A 682 21.05 -9.72 0.57
CA SER A 682 21.38 -8.76 1.63
C SER A 682 20.12 -8.14 2.23
N SER A 683 20.22 -7.59 3.44
CA SER A 683 19.13 -6.93 4.16
C SER A 683 19.51 -5.47 4.48
N GLY A 684 18.76 -4.81 5.36
CA GLY A 684 19.06 -3.45 5.84
C GLY A 684 17.80 -2.64 6.08
N ILE A 685 17.96 -1.40 6.53
CA ILE A 685 16.87 -0.44 6.72
C ILE A 685 17.11 0.75 5.77
N LEU A 686 16.09 1.10 5.00
CA LEU A 686 16.01 2.30 4.16
C LEU A 686 14.76 3.08 4.59
N GLU A 687 14.95 4.23 5.22
CA GLU A 687 13.82 5.02 5.69
C GLU A 687 13.98 6.53 5.55
N ASN A 688 12.83 7.23 5.53
CA ASN A 688 12.73 8.68 5.52
C ASN A 688 13.57 9.35 4.42
N SER A 689 13.74 8.68 3.28
CA SER A 689 14.63 9.12 2.20
C SER A 689 13.86 9.55 0.95
N LEU A 690 14.45 10.44 0.16
CA LEU A 690 13.89 10.98 -1.07
C LEU A 690 14.54 10.36 -2.31
N PHE A 691 13.74 9.78 -3.19
CA PHE A 691 14.14 9.29 -4.50
C PHE A 691 13.54 10.19 -5.58
N LYS A 692 14.38 10.98 -6.25
CA LYS A 692 13.92 11.96 -7.25
C LYS A 692 14.64 11.85 -8.59
N GLU A 693 13.89 11.85 -9.68
CA GLU A 693 14.42 11.91 -11.06
C GLU A 693 15.43 10.80 -11.41
N ASN A 694 15.36 9.64 -10.76
CA ASN A 694 16.22 8.50 -11.08
C ASN A 694 15.61 7.68 -12.24
N LYS A 695 16.45 7.02 -13.04
CA LYS A 695 15.94 6.08 -14.06
C LYS A 695 15.32 4.83 -13.41
N LYS A 696 15.93 4.36 -12.32
CA LYS A 696 15.37 3.33 -11.44
C LYS A 696 15.58 3.75 -9.99
N ALA A 697 14.52 3.83 -9.21
CA ALA A 697 14.66 4.11 -7.78
C ALA A 697 15.14 2.86 -7.03
N LEU A 698 14.44 1.73 -7.18
CA LEU A 698 14.74 0.48 -6.49
C LEU A 698 14.99 -0.68 -7.47
N ASP A 699 16.06 -1.43 -7.28
CA ASP A 699 16.37 -2.66 -8.04
C ASP A 699 16.76 -3.79 -7.08
N LEU A 700 15.81 -4.69 -6.81
CA LEU A 700 15.93 -5.77 -5.82
C LEU A 700 16.09 -7.12 -6.51
N ASN A 701 17.24 -7.73 -6.30
CA ASN A 701 17.60 -9.02 -6.87
C ASN A 701 17.50 -10.16 -5.85
N SER A 702 17.79 -11.38 -6.30
CA SER A 702 17.62 -12.62 -5.53
C SER A 702 18.23 -12.52 -4.12
N GLY A 703 17.45 -12.88 -3.10
CA GLY A 703 17.87 -12.88 -1.69
C GLY A 703 17.91 -11.49 -1.04
N ALA A 704 17.50 -10.43 -1.72
CA ALA A 704 17.35 -9.11 -1.10
C ALA A 704 16.18 -9.10 -0.10
N ALA A 705 16.38 -8.63 1.12
CA ALA A 705 15.37 -8.51 2.17
C ALA A 705 15.47 -7.19 2.98
N PRO A 706 15.44 -6.01 2.32
CA PRO A 706 15.47 -4.73 3.03
C PRO A 706 14.11 -4.37 3.66
N LYS A 707 14.14 -3.57 4.74
CA LYS A 707 12.99 -2.79 5.19
C LYS A 707 13.00 -1.44 4.48
N ILE A 708 11.90 -1.08 3.80
CA ILE A 708 11.73 0.15 3.02
C ILE A 708 10.55 0.91 3.62
N LEU A 709 10.84 1.91 4.44
CA LEU A 709 9.86 2.55 5.33
C LEU A 709 9.78 4.06 5.10
N ASN A 710 8.59 4.62 4.94
CA ASN A 710 8.39 6.08 4.95
C ASN A 710 9.26 6.87 3.95
N ASN A 711 9.57 6.30 2.79
CA ASN A 711 10.33 6.99 1.73
C ASN A 711 9.39 7.68 0.74
N ASN A 712 9.89 8.70 0.05
CA ASN A 712 9.16 9.43 -0.97
C ASN A 712 9.80 9.25 -2.35
N PHE A 713 9.00 8.83 -3.34
CA PHE A 713 9.43 8.58 -4.72
C PHE A 713 8.78 9.58 -5.68
N VAL A 714 9.56 10.51 -6.23
CA VAL A 714 9.06 11.62 -7.04
C VAL A 714 9.72 11.68 -8.43
N SER A 715 8.93 11.72 -9.50
CA SER A 715 9.42 11.95 -10.86
C SER A 715 10.51 10.97 -11.34
N ASN A 716 10.53 9.74 -10.83
CA ASN A 716 11.43 8.69 -11.33
C ASN A 716 10.83 8.03 -12.58
N GLU A 717 11.69 7.50 -13.46
CA GLU A 717 11.23 6.74 -14.64
C GLU A 717 10.60 5.40 -14.23
N LEU A 718 11.13 4.74 -13.19
CA LEU A 718 10.59 3.51 -12.61
C LEU A 718 10.81 3.48 -11.09
N ILE A 719 9.75 3.17 -10.33
CA ILE A 719 9.84 2.99 -8.87
C ILE A 719 10.64 1.73 -8.52
N GLY A 720 10.22 0.56 -9.02
CA GLY A 720 10.83 -0.71 -8.61
C GLY A 720 11.02 -1.72 -9.74
N ASN A 721 12.13 -2.45 -9.71
CA ASN A 721 12.37 -3.64 -10.53
C ASN A 721 12.79 -4.80 -9.61
N PHE A 722 11.86 -5.71 -9.31
CA PHE A 722 12.07 -6.78 -8.33
C PHE A 722 12.04 -8.15 -9.01
N VAL A 723 12.87 -9.07 -8.53
CA VAL A 723 12.70 -10.49 -8.82
C VAL A 723 11.84 -11.14 -7.73
N PRO A 724 11.02 -12.17 -8.04
CA PRO A 724 10.18 -12.83 -7.03
C PRO A 724 10.96 -13.40 -5.84
N GLN A 725 12.22 -13.80 -6.04
CA GLN A 725 13.13 -14.27 -4.99
C GLN A 725 13.67 -13.14 -4.08
N SER A 726 13.09 -11.94 -4.14
CA SER A 726 13.32 -10.86 -3.16
C SER A 726 12.21 -10.84 -2.12
N PHE A 727 12.55 -10.39 -0.91
CA PHE A 727 11.76 -10.46 0.30
C PHE A 727 11.73 -9.12 1.05
N PRO A 728 11.43 -7.99 0.38
CA PRO A 728 11.38 -6.70 1.08
C PRO A 728 10.20 -6.63 2.06
N GLN A 729 10.36 -5.80 3.09
CA GLN A 729 9.24 -5.30 3.90
C GLN A 729 9.00 -3.85 3.51
N ILE A 730 7.79 -3.51 3.11
CA ILE A 730 7.44 -2.20 2.55
C ILE A 730 6.25 -1.63 3.33
N GLN A 731 6.40 -0.40 3.84
CA GLN A 731 5.33 0.26 4.59
C GLN A 731 5.50 1.79 4.61
N GLY A 732 4.38 2.51 4.46
CA GLY A 732 4.31 3.96 4.67
C GLY A 732 5.01 4.80 3.60
N ASN A 733 5.39 4.21 2.47
CA ASN A 733 6.04 4.93 1.38
C ASN A 733 5.01 5.69 0.54
N THR A 734 5.43 6.83 0.00
CA THR A 734 4.59 7.69 -0.86
C THR A 734 5.24 7.86 -2.22
N HIS A 735 4.43 8.10 -3.25
CA HIS A 735 4.95 8.36 -4.59
C HIS A 735 4.09 9.35 -5.38
N SER A 736 4.74 10.15 -6.24
CA SER A 736 4.05 11.09 -7.13
C SER A 736 4.82 11.35 -8.41
N GLN A 737 4.10 11.62 -9.51
CA GLN A 737 4.66 12.04 -10.79
C GLN A 737 5.69 11.08 -11.43
N ASN A 738 5.75 9.81 -11.01
CA ASN A 738 6.65 8.83 -11.62
C ASN A 738 6.07 8.36 -12.95
N GLU A 739 6.90 8.16 -13.98
CA GLU A 739 6.46 7.69 -15.30
C GLU A 739 5.88 6.28 -15.23
N LYS A 740 6.52 5.40 -14.44
CA LYS A 740 6.06 4.03 -14.16
C LYS A 740 5.85 3.89 -12.64
N PRO A 741 4.65 4.22 -12.13
CA PRO A 741 4.34 4.27 -10.70
C PRO A 741 4.08 2.88 -10.10
N TYR A 742 4.91 1.90 -10.44
CA TYR A 742 4.72 0.50 -10.06
C TYR A 742 6.06 -0.21 -9.80
N ILE A 743 5.97 -1.37 -9.13
CA ILE A 743 7.05 -2.35 -9.02
C ILE A 743 6.90 -3.37 -10.15
N SER A 744 7.87 -3.41 -11.06
CA SER A 744 7.93 -4.42 -12.12
C SER A 744 8.45 -5.75 -11.55
N ILE A 745 7.75 -6.85 -11.82
CA ILE A 745 8.10 -8.21 -11.40
C ILE A 745 8.06 -9.19 -12.56
N SER A 746 9.09 -10.04 -12.66
CA SER A 746 9.10 -11.21 -13.56
C SER A 746 10.11 -12.26 -13.08
N GLY A 747 9.90 -13.53 -13.45
CA GLY A 747 10.83 -14.63 -13.15
C GLY A 747 10.26 -15.66 -12.17
N LYS A 748 11.12 -16.23 -11.32
CA LYS A 748 10.74 -17.38 -10.48
C LYS A 748 11.03 -17.12 -9.00
N LEU A 749 10.09 -17.53 -8.15
CA LEU A 749 10.29 -17.75 -6.72
C LEU A 749 10.52 -19.25 -6.52
N TYR A 750 11.77 -19.62 -6.25
CA TYR A 750 12.21 -21.02 -6.12
C TYR A 750 11.87 -21.62 -4.76
N SER A 751 11.99 -20.82 -3.69
CA SER A 751 11.73 -21.23 -2.32
C SER A 751 11.53 -20.03 -1.39
N GLY A 752 11.02 -20.29 -0.19
CA GLY A 752 10.80 -19.26 0.84
C GLY A 752 9.51 -18.46 0.62
N THR A 753 9.33 -17.42 1.42
CA THR A 753 8.09 -16.62 1.45
C THR A 753 8.32 -15.21 0.94
N SER A 754 7.70 -14.86 -0.18
CA SER A 754 7.62 -13.47 -0.67
C SER A 754 6.28 -12.85 -0.28
N THR A 755 6.30 -11.58 0.13
CA THR A 755 5.09 -10.85 0.55
C THR A 755 4.99 -9.54 -0.23
N TRP A 756 3.81 -9.28 -0.79
CA TRP A 756 3.50 -8.05 -1.53
C TRP A 756 2.63 -7.12 -0.66
N TYR A 757 2.93 -5.81 -0.67
CA TYR A 757 2.37 -4.78 0.23
C TYR A 757 1.72 -3.63 -0.54
N PRO A 758 0.67 -2.98 -0.01
CA PRO A 758 -0.19 -2.08 -0.78
C PRO A 758 0.39 -0.69 -1.12
N ASP A 759 1.59 -0.33 -0.64
CA ASP A 759 2.23 0.96 -0.94
C ASP A 759 2.42 1.23 -2.45
N PHE A 760 2.49 0.18 -3.28
CA PHE A 760 2.71 0.29 -4.72
C PHE A 760 1.88 -0.73 -5.52
N VAL A 761 1.59 -0.38 -6.78
CA VAL A 761 1.08 -1.35 -7.77
C VAL A 761 2.17 -2.35 -8.13
N TYR A 762 1.83 -3.63 -8.25
CA TYR A 762 2.70 -4.68 -8.76
C TYR A 762 2.39 -4.96 -10.22
N TYR A 763 3.34 -4.68 -11.11
CA TYR A 763 3.23 -4.97 -12.54
C TYR A 763 3.96 -6.25 -12.91
N ILE A 764 3.21 -7.25 -13.37
CA ILE A 764 3.76 -8.50 -13.90
C ILE A 764 4.16 -8.27 -15.36
N SER A 765 5.46 -7.99 -15.58
CA SER A 765 6.03 -7.63 -16.89
C SER A 765 6.37 -8.84 -17.77
N GLY A 766 6.33 -10.03 -17.20
CA GLY A 766 6.57 -11.31 -17.85
C GLY A 766 6.19 -12.45 -16.90
N ASP A 767 6.30 -13.70 -17.35
CA ASP A 767 5.83 -14.83 -16.55
C ASP A 767 6.44 -14.85 -15.14
N VAL A 768 5.57 -14.99 -14.14
CA VAL A 768 5.96 -15.21 -12.74
C VAL A 768 5.61 -16.65 -12.37
N THR A 769 6.56 -17.38 -11.82
CA THR A 769 6.35 -18.75 -11.32
C THR A 769 6.64 -18.85 -9.83
N VAL A 770 5.68 -19.34 -9.05
CA VAL A 770 5.88 -19.77 -7.65
C VAL A 770 6.11 -21.27 -7.66
N GLU A 771 7.33 -21.71 -7.41
CA GLU A 771 7.70 -23.14 -7.43
C GLU A 771 7.19 -23.87 -6.18
N LYS A 772 7.22 -25.21 -6.19
CA LYS A 772 6.59 -26.07 -5.19
C LYS A 772 6.90 -25.71 -3.73
N ASP A 773 8.13 -25.34 -3.42
CA ASP A 773 8.60 -25.10 -2.04
C ASP A 773 8.59 -23.62 -1.65
N ALA A 774 7.81 -22.82 -2.39
CA ALA A 774 7.69 -21.39 -2.19
C ALA A 774 6.27 -20.96 -1.82
N THR A 775 6.19 -19.87 -1.07
CA THR A 775 4.94 -19.22 -0.68
C THR A 775 4.93 -17.78 -1.17
N LEU A 776 3.86 -17.38 -1.86
CA LEU A 776 3.57 -15.99 -2.15
C LEU A 776 2.36 -15.53 -1.34
N ILE A 777 2.54 -14.48 -0.56
CA ILE A 777 1.50 -13.81 0.22
C ILE A 777 1.21 -12.45 -0.42
N ILE A 778 -0.03 -12.21 -0.79
CA ILE A 778 -0.47 -10.90 -1.28
C ILE A 778 -1.35 -10.29 -0.18
N LYS A 779 -0.94 -9.13 0.36
CA LYS A 779 -1.64 -8.47 1.46
C LYS A 779 -2.90 -7.73 0.97
N PRO A 780 -3.87 -7.47 1.86
CA PRO A 780 -5.05 -6.65 1.56
C PRO A 780 -4.67 -5.31 0.92
N GLY A 781 -5.50 -4.84 -0.03
CA GLY A 781 -5.32 -3.58 -0.77
C GLY A 781 -4.28 -3.62 -1.89
N VAL A 782 -3.58 -4.74 -2.09
CA VAL A 782 -2.61 -4.84 -3.19
C VAL A 782 -3.30 -4.90 -4.55
N VAL A 783 -2.81 -4.07 -5.48
CA VAL A 783 -3.20 -4.10 -6.90
C VAL A 783 -2.10 -4.76 -7.73
N VAL A 784 -2.47 -5.80 -8.46
CA VAL A 784 -1.63 -6.56 -9.39
C VAL A 784 -2.09 -6.30 -10.82
N LYS A 785 -1.26 -5.62 -11.60
CA LYS A 785 -1.49 -5.38 -13.03
C LYS A 785 -0.69 -6.37 -13.87
N VAL A 786 -1.34 -7.03 -14.83
CA VAL A 786 -0.71 -8.03 -15.69
C VAL A 786 -0.51 -7.49 -17.10
N GLY A 787 0.69 -7.69 -17.65
CA GLY A 787 1.03 -7.25 -19.01
C GLY A 787 0.18 -7.94 -20.09
N LEU A 788 -0.08 -7.21 -21.18
CA LEU A 788 -1.02 -7.64 -22.23
C LEU A 788 -0.56 -8.93 -22.92
N LYS A 789 0.62 -8.87 -23.55
CA LYS A 789 1.31 -9.99 -24.20
C LYS A 789 2.80 -9.68 -24.23
N TYR A 790 3.64 -10.71 -24.18
CA TYR A 790 5.05 -10.55 -24.50
C TYR A 790 5.37 -11.17 -25.87
N HIS A 791 6.27 -10.52 -26.60
CA HIS A 791 6.68 -10.98 -27.92
C HIS A 791 7.78 -12.03 -27.81
N TYR A 792 7.53 -13.24 -28.31
CA TYR A 792 8.57 -14.27 -28.50
C TYR A 792 8.61 -14.74 -29.95
N GLY A 793 9.52 -14.16 -30.73
CA GLY A 793 9.61 -14.42 -32.17
C GLY A 793 8.43 -13.81 -32.93
N TRP A 794 7.69 -14.65 -33.68
CA TRP A 794 6.53 -14.25 -34.50
C TRP A 794 5.18 -14.41 -33.78
N TYR A 795 5.19 -14.81 -32.51
CA TYR A 795 3.99 -15.12 -31.73
C TYR A 795 3.91 -14.23 -30.49
N ASP A 796 2.72 -13.68 -30.26
CA ASP A 796 2.39 -12.97 -29.03
C ASP A 796 1.84 -13.97 -28.01
N TRP A 797 2.55 -14.16 -26.92
CA TRP A 797 2.12 -15.04 -25.83
C TRP A 797 1.51 -14.19 -24.70
N PRO A 798 0.37 -14.59 -24.15
CA PRO A 798 -0.18 -13.92 -22.97
C PRO A 798 0.77 -14.12 -21.78
N VAL A 799 0.88 -13.10 -20.94
CA VAL A 799 1.64 -13.19 -19.68
C VAL A 799 0.87 -14.10 -18.71
N ASN A 800 1.57 -15.09 -18.14
CA ASN A 800 0.98 -16.06 -17.21
C ASN A 800 1.57 -15.92 -15.81
N PHE A 801 0.71 -16.13 -14.82
CA PHE A 801 1.11 -16.27 -13.44
C PHE A 801 0.95 -17.74 -13.02
N CYS A 802 2.06 -18.46 -12.89
CA CYS A 802 2.08 -19.90 -12.67
C CYS A 802 2.33 -20.26 -11.20
N ILE A 803 1.42 -20.99 -10.57
CA ILE A 803 1.54 -21.38 -9.16
C ILE A 803 1.66 -22.91 -9.06
N ASN A 804 2.82 -23.34 -8.59
CA ASN A 804 3.15 -24.72 -8.22
C ASN A 804 3.37 -24.87 -6.70
N GLY A 805 3.58 -23.77 -5.97
CA GLY A 805 3.73 -23.73 -4.50
C GLY A 805 2.46 -23.29 -3.79
N THR A 806 2.58 -22.41 -2.79
CA THR A 806 1.46 -21.83 -2.05
C THR A 806 1.19 -20.39 -2.50
N LEU A 807 -0.08 -20.06 -2.74
CA LEU A 807 -0.53 -18.69 -3.03
C LEU A 807 -1.63 -18.30 -2.05
N LEU A 808 -1.39 -17.27 -1.25
CA LEU A 808 -2.35 -16.72 -0.30
C LEU A 808 -2.82 -15.35 -0.77
N VAL A 809 -4.08 -15.28 -1.23
CA VAL A 809 -4.79 -14.07 -1.65
C VAL A 809 -5.97 -13.88 -0.71
N GLN A 810 -5.71 -13.23 0.43
CA GLN A 810 -6.70 -13.01 1.47
C GLN A 810 -6.87 -11.51 1.69
N GLY A 811 -7.79 -10.90 0.96
CA GLY A 811 -8.14 -9.49 1.10
C GLY A 811 -9.10 -9.24 2.26
N GLU A 812 -9.53 -7.98 2.38
CA GLU A 812 -10.60 -7.55 3.28
C GLU A 812 -11.70 -6.84 2.49
N GLU A 813 -12.93 -6.79 3.00
CA GLU A 813 -14.07 -6.13 2.33
C GLU A 813 -13.77 -4.68 1.92
N GLY A 814 -13.08 -3.92 2.78
CA GLY A 814 -12.66 -2.54 2.49
C GLY A 814 -11.31 -2.41 1.79
N ALA A 815 -10.59 -3.51 1.58
CA ALA A 815 -9.25 -3.52 0.98
C ALA A 815 -9.06 -4.81 0.15
N PRO A 816 -9.81 -4.98 -0.96
CA PRO A 816 -9.72 -6.17 -1.77
C PRO A 816 -8.37 -6.27 -2.46
N ILE A 817 -7.94 -7.50 -2.76
CA ILE A 817 -6.78 -7.74 -3.63
C ILE A 817 -7.27 -7.77 -5.08
N VAL A 818 -6.64 -6.99 -5.96
CA VAL A 818 -7.13 -6.79 -7.33
C VAL A 818 -6.15 -7.30 -8.36
N PHE A 819 -6.60 -8.18 -9.26
CA PHE A 819 -5.88 -8.61 -10.46
C PHE A 819 -6.53 -8.00 -11.71
N THR A 820 -5.79 -7.18 -12.45
CA THR A 820 -6.35 -6.43 -13.58
C THR A 820 -5.35 -6.18 -14.73
N SER A 821 -5.85 -5.59 -15.81
CA SER A 821 -5.07 -5.15 -16.98
C SER A 821 -4.17 -3.96 -16.62
N ILE A 822 -3.02 -3.84 -17.30
CA ILE A 822 -2.17 -2.65 -17.18
C ILE A 822 -2.89 -1.34 -17.58
N ARG A 823 -3.95 -1.45 -18.40
CA ARG A 823 -4.78 -0.35 -18.89
C ARG A 823 -5.91 0.06 -17.94
N ASP A 824 -6.07 -0.64 -16.81
CA ASP A 824 -7.20 -0.39 -15.92
C ASP A 824 -6.88 0.71 -14.91
N ASP A 825 -7.30 1.93 -15.20
CA ASP A 825 -7.03 3.09 -14.34
C ASP A 825 -7.88 3.13 -13.07
N GLU A 826 -8.96 2.32 -13.02
CA GLU A 826 -9.85 2.26 -11.84
C GLU A 826 -9.10 1.78 -10.59
N TYR A 827 -8.18 0.83 -10.76
CA TYR A 827 -7.38 0.27 -9.67
C TYR A 827 -5.90 0.58 -9.87
N GLY A 828 -5.29 1.23 -8.87
CA GLY A 828 -3.86 1.57 -8.91
C GLY A 828 -3.50 2.73 -9.86
N GLY A 829 -4.48 3.43 -10.42
CA GLY A 829 -4.29 4.59 -11.30
C GLY A 829 -3.62 4.28 -12.64
N ASP A 830 -3.27 5.31 -13.39
CA ASP A 830 -2.66 5.23 -14.72
C ASP A 830 -1.23 4.67 -14.64
N SER A 831 -1.14 3.35 -14.79
CA SER A 831 0.12 2.61 -14.66
C SER A 831 0.87 2.50 -15.99
N ASN A 832 0.21 2.71 -17.12
CA ASN A 832 0.80 2.73 -18.46
C ASN A 832 1.17 4.14 -18.94
N GLY A 833 0.80 5.18 -18.19
CA GLY A 833 1.16 6.57 -18.44
C GLY A 833 0.48 7.17 -19.67
N ASP A 834 -0.69 6.65 -20.06
CA ASP A 834 -1.40 7.10 -21.27
C ASP A 834 -2.59 8.03 -20.98
N GLY A 835 -2.79 8.44 -19.72
CA GLY A 835 -3.84 9.37 -19.32
C GLY A 835 -5.26 8.83 -19.54
N GLY A 836 -5.43 7.50 -19.52
CA GLY A 836 -6.72 6.83 -19.76
C GLY A 836 -7.11 6.75 -21.23
N GLU A 837 -6.17 6.91 -22.16
CA GLU A 837 -6.43 6.76 -23.59
C GLU A 837 -6.78 5.32 -23.98
N SER A 838 -6.22 4.32 -23.29
CA SER A 838 -6.54 2.92 -23.52
C SER A 838 -7.57 2.39 -22.52
N ILE A 839 -8.58 1.69 -23.05
CA ILE A 839 -9.66 1.10 -22.25
C ILE A 839 -9.38 -0.40 -22.10
N PRO A 840 -9.44 -0.96 -20.88
CA PRO A 840 -9.23 -2.39 -20.69
C PRO A 840 -10.35 -3.21 -21.35
N VAL A 841 -9.98 -4.32 -21.99
CA VAL A 841 -10.93 -5.22 -22.66
C VAL A 841 -10.82 -6.65 -22.14
N LYS A 842 -11.91 -7.43 -22.28
CA LYS A 842 -11.96 -8.82 -21.84
C LYS A 842 -10.83 -9.64 -22.50
N GLY A 843 -9.97 -10.27 -21.70
CA GLY A 843 -8.84 -11.06 -22.17
C GLY A 843 -7.61 -10.24 -22.57
N ASP A 844 -7.46 -9.05 -22.00
CA ASP A 844 -6.28 -8.22 -22.13
C ASP A 844 -5.02 -8.92 -21.64
N TRP A 845 -5.14 -9.73 -20.57
CA TRP A 845 -4.06 -10.54 -20.01
C TRP A 845 -4.44 -12.02 -19.93
N GLY A 846 -3.45 -12.88 -19.71
CA GLY A 846 -3.56 -14.33 -19.80
C GLY A 846 -4.37 -14.98 -18.67
N ARG A 847 -3.65 -15.54 -17.70
CA ARG A 847 -4.25 -16.31 -16.60
C ARG A 847 -3.33 -16.37 -15.38
N VAL A 848 -3.96 -16.49 -14.22
CA VAL A 848 -3.40 -17.11 -13.02
C VAL A 848 -3.70 -18.60 -13.11
N VAL A 849 -2.67 -19.44 -13.14
CA VAL A 849 -2.80 -20.89 -13.28
C VAL A 849 -2.30 -21.61 -12.03
N LEU A 850 -3.20 -22.39 -11.43
CA LEU A 850 -2.95 -23.28 -10.30
C LEU A 850 -2.80 -24.70 -10.85
N SER A 851 -1.57 -25.06 -11.24
CA SER A 851 -1.32 -26.33 -11.92
C SER A 851 -1.06 -27.49 -10.96
N LYS A 852 -0.26 -27.24 -9.92
CA LYS A 852 0.15 -28.22 -8.88
C LYS A 852 0.42 -27.54 -7.54
N ALA A 853 -0.23 -26.40 -7.32
CA ALA A 853 -0.13 -25.66 -6.08
C ALA A 853 -0.52 -26.55 -4.90
N GLN A 854 0.24 -26.43 -3.81
CA GLN A 854 0.00 -27.17 -2.57
C GLN A 854 -1.26 -26.65 -1.87
N GLU A 855 -1.44 -25.33 -1.93
CA GLU A 855 -2.55 -24.60 -1.36
C GLU A 855 -2.75 -23.30 -2.14
N ALA A 856 -4.01 -22.96 -2.40
CA ALA A 856 -4.37 -21.67 -2.96
C ALA A 856 -5.70 -21.22 -2.36
N VAL A 857 -5.69 -20.03 -1.76
CA VAL A 857 -6.86 -19.42 -1.13
C VAL A 857 -7.11 -18.07 -1.79
N PHE A 858 -8.34 -17.85 -2.20
CA PHE A 858 -8.84 -16.56 -2.69
C PHE A 858 -10.01 -16.13 -1.81
N SER A 859 -9.83 -15.03 -1.07
CA SER A 859 -10.89 -14.37 -0.30
C SER A 859 -10.84 -12.86 -0.49
N HIS A 860 -12.01 -12.20 -0.59
CA HIS A 860 -12.14 -10.74 -0.78
C HIS A 860 -11.21 -10.20 -1.88
N SER A 861 -11.33 -10.79 -3.07
CA SER A 861 -10.48 -10.43 -4.21
C SER A 861 -11.31 -10.06 -5.45
N ILE A 862 -10.72 -9.29 -6.36
CA ILE A 862 -11.33 -8.89 -7.63
C ILE A 862 -10.42 -9.35 -8.77
N ILE A 863 -10.96 -10.11 -9.71
CA ILE A 863 -10.23 -10.61 -10.88
C ILE A 863 -10.96 -10.11 -12.13
N ARG A 864 -10.30 -9.26 -12.92
CA ARG A 864 -10.94 -8.61 -14.07
C ARG A 864 -10.07 -8.51 -15.32
N TYR A 865 -10.75 -8.46 -16.47
CA TYR A 865 -10.16 -8.34 -17.82
C TYR A 865 -9.20 -9.46 -18.25
N GLY A 866 -9.15 -10.59 -17.54
CA GLY A 866 -8.30 -11.73 -17.88
C GLY A 866 -8.97 -12.79 -18.74
N GLY A 867 -8.24 -13.90 -18.91
CA GLY A 867 -8.69 -15.11 -19.59
C GLY A 867 -8.56 -15.07 -21.12
N SER A 868 -8.88 -16.17 -21.78
CA SER A 868 -8.82 -16.24 -23.25
C SER A 868 -10.03 -16.94 -23.86
N SER A 869 -10.42 -16.51 -25.06
CA SER A 869 -11.41 -17.18 -25.92
C SER A 869 -10.80 -18.27 -26.80
N SER A 870 -9.46 -18.35 -26.88
CA SER A 870 -8.77 -19.19 -27.87
C SER A 870 -8.75 -20.66 -27.48
N SER A 871 -9.35 -21.51 -28.32
CA SER A 871 -9.24 -22.98 -28.24
C SER A 871 -7.86 -23.53 -28.65
N TYR A 872 -6.94 -22.69 -29.14
CA TYR A 872 -5.61 -23.12 -29.63
C TYR A 872 -4.63 -23.44 -28.51
N VAL A 873 -4.84 -22.88 -27.31
CA VAL A 873 -4.07 -23.23 -26.13
C VAL A 873 -4.83 -24.41 -25.52
N GLY A 874 -4.36 -25.64 -25.75
CA GLY A 874 -5.05 -26.83 -25.26
C GLY A 874 -5.35 -26.72 -23.76
N GLY A 875 -6.63 -26.66 -23.40
CA GLY A 875 -7.11 -26.56 -22.02
C GLY A 875 -8.02 -25.37 -21.74
N VAL A 876 -8.55 -25.31 -20.51
CA VAL A 876 -9.31 -24.18 -19.95
C VAL A 876 -8.37 -22.99 -19.73
N VAL A 877 -8.74 -21.82 -20.22
CA VAL A 877 -7.95 -20.58 -20.00
C VAL A 877 -8.87 -19.52 -19.39
N GLY A 878 -9.24 -19.74 -18.13
CA GLY A 878 -9.89 -18.70 -17.32
C GLY A 878 -8.86 -17.70 -16.80
N ALA A 879 -9.32 -16.49 -16.46
CA ALA A 879 -8.51 -15.49 -15.76
C ALA A 879 -7.91 -16.11 -14.49
N LEU A 880 -8.70 -16.93 -13.79
CA LEU A 880 -8.21 -17.96 -12.86
C LEU A 880 -8.45 -19.35 -13.45
N SER A 881 -7.40 -20.17 -13.51
CA SER A 881 -7.42 -21.53 -14.05
C SER A 881 -6.88 -22.51 -13.02
N VAL A 882 -7.72 -23.44 -12.56
CA VAL A 882 -7.38 -24.44 -11.53
C VAL A 882 -7.42 -25.82 -12.18
N THR A 883 -6.31 -26.57 -12.16
CA THR A 883 -6.24 -27.84 -12.91
C THR A 883 -5.98 -29.08 -12.08
N GLU A 884 -5.17 -29.05 -11.02
CA GLU A 884 -4.98 -30.23 -10.14
C GLU A 884 -5.08 -29.88 -8.64
N THR A 885 -5.13 -28.58 -8.31
CA THR A 885 -5.00 -28.07 -6.95
C THR A 885 -6.35 -27.93 -6.26
N PRO A 886 -6.52 -28.44 -5.02
CA PRO A 886 -7.64 -28.07 -4.19
C PRO A 886 -7.67 -26.56 -3.94
N VAL A 887 -8.81 -25.92 -4.15
CA VAL A 887 -8.94 -24.46 -4.06
C VAL A 887 -10.18 -24.07 -3.28
N LYS A 888 -10.03 -23.06 -2.42
CA LYS A 888 -11.15 -22.36 -1.79
C LYS A 888 -11.24 -20.94 -2.35
N ILE A 889 -12.39 -20.60 -2.90
CA ILE A 889 -12.71 -19.28 -3.44
C ILE A 889 -13.94 -18.76 -2.71
N GLU A 890 -13.76 -17.74 -1.89
CA GLU A 890 -14.85 -17.11 -1.13
C GLU A 890 -14.85 -15.60 -1.36
N ASN A 891 -16.01 -14.94 -1.27
CA ASN A 891 -16.12 -13.47 -1.32
C ASN A 891 -15.33 -12.82 -2.47
N THR A 892 -15.27 -13.47 -3.62
CA THR A 892 -14.42 -13.05 -4.75
C THR A 892 -15.27 -12.62 -5.92
N THR A 893 -14.90 -11.48 -6.53
CA THR A 893 -15.58 -10.92 -7.69
C THR A 893 -14.79 -11.18 -8.96
N PHE A 894 -15.43 -11.85 -9.92
CA PHE A 894 -14.94 -12.04 -11.27
C PHE A 894 -15.73 -11.16 -12.23
N GLU A 895 -15.09 -10.14 -12.80
CA GLU A 895 -15.79 -9.19 -13.68
C GLU A 895 -15.07 -8.92 -15.01
N HIS A 896 -15.85 -8.70 -16.07
CA HIS A 896 -15.32 -8.34 -17.38
C HIS A 896 -14.23 -9.29 -17.93
N ASN A 897 -14.24 -10.56 -17.55
CA ASN A 897 -13.30 -11.54 -18.07
C ASN A 897 -13.82 -12.20 -19.35
N CYS A 898 -12.90 -12.67 -20.19
CA CYS A 898 -13.26 -13.46 -21.35
C CYS A 898 -13.79 -14.85 -20.93
N LEU A 899 -13.04 -15.53 -20.07
CA LEU A 899 -13.49 -16.63 -19.24
C LEU A 899 -13.03 -16.31 -17.83
N ALA A 900 -13.93 -16.19 -16.87
CA ALA A 900 -13.57 -15.83 -15.50
C ALA A 900 -12.85 -16.97 -14.79
N LEU A 901 -13.53 -18.11 -14.62
CA LEU A 901 -13.00 -19.24 -13.85
C LEU A 901 -13.05 -20.55 -14.65
N GLY A 902 -11.91 -21.23 -14.72
CA GLY A 902 -11.81 -22.60 -15.23
C GLY A 902 -11.39 -23.55 -14.12
N VAL A 903 -12.18 -24.59 -13.84
CA VAL A 903 -11.93 -25.54 -12.74
C VAL A 903 -11.85 -26.97 -13.26
N GLY A 904 -10.77 -27.66 -12.90
CA GLY A 904 -10.51 -29.09 -13.13
C GLY A 904 -9.86 -29.76 -11.92
N ALA A 905 -10.07 -29.24 -10.70
CA ALA A 905 -9.41 -29.70 -9.48
C ALA A 905 -10.03 -30.99 -8.89
N GLN A 906 -9.27 -31.72 -8.06
CA GLN A 906 -9.85 -32.88 -7.35
C GLN A 906 -10.99 -32.47 -6.42
N ASP A 907 -10.78 -31.49 -5.56
CA ASP A 907 -11.78 -30.91 -4.67
C ASP A 907 -11.78 -29.38 -4.81
N PHE A 908 -12.93 -28.72 -4.86
CA PHE A 908 -13.00 -27.26 -4.83
C PHE A 908 -14.23 -26.75 -4.08
N GLU A 909 -14.11 -25.58 -3.49
CA GLU A 909 -15.20 -24.86 -2.82
C GLU A 909 -15.27 -23.45 -3.38
N ILE A 910 -16.43 -23.08 -3.91
CA ILE A 910 -16.72 -21.72 -4.39
C ILE A 910 -17.95 -21.22 -3.64
N LYS A 911 -17.78 -20.14 -2.89
CA LYS A 911 -18.81 -19.62 -1.98
C LYS A 911 -18.89 -18.10 -2.02
N ASP A 912 -20.07 -17.52 -1.78
CA ASP A 912 -20.27 -16.08 -1.57
C ASP A 912 -19.61 -15.20 -2.66
N SER A 913 -19.52 -15.71 -3.89
CA SER A 913 -18.71 -15.10 -4.95
C SER A 913 -19.60 -14.47 -6.02
N THR A 914 -19.08 -13.45 -6.71
CA THR A 914 -19.83 -12.72 -7.73
C THR A 914 -19.18 -12.87 -9.10
N PHE A 915 -19.97 -13.23 -10.11
CA PHE A 915 -19.55 -13.30 -11.51
C PHE A 915 -20.39 -12.32 -12.32
N ILE A 916 -19.79 -11.22 -12.79
CA ILE A 916 -20.53 -10.16 -13.49
C ILE A 916 -19.93 -9.79 -14.84
N SER A 917 -20.77 -9.62 -15.86
CA SER A 917 -20.36 -9.10 -17.18
C SER A 917 -19.24 -9.89 -17.88
N ASN A 918 -19.08 -11.18 -17.59
CA ASN A 918 -18.09 -12.04 -18.24
C ASN A 918 -18.64 -12.60 -19.56
N SER A 919 -17.77 -12.85 -20.55
CA SER A 919 -18.20 -13.58 -21.76
C SER A 919 -18.45 -15.07 -21.47
N ARG A 920 -17.78 -15.62 -20.45
CA ARG A 920 -18.15 -16.88 -19.82
C ARG A 920 -17.78 -16.82 -18.34
N ALA A 921 -18.73 -17.11 -17.46
CA ALA A 921 -18.49 -17.05 -16.02
C ALA A 921 -17.60 -18.22 -15.55
N ILE A 922 -18.07 -19.46 -15.75
CA ILE A 922 -17.36 -20.62 -15.22
C ILE A 922 -17.37 -21.81 -16.19
N THR A 923 -16.29 -22.57 -16.20
CA THR A 923 -16.19 -23.84 -16.94
C THR A 923 -15.61 -24.92 -16.04
N PHE A 924 -16.34 -26.01 -15.89
CA PHE A 924 -15.93 -27.20 -15.13
C PHE A 924 -15.47 -28.28 -16.10
N TRP A 925 -14.28 -28.83 -15.86
CA TRP A 925 -13.68 -29.83 -16.75
C TRP A 925 -13.73 -31.24 -16.19
N GLU A 926 -13.34 -31.43 -14.94
CA GLU A 926 -13.33 -32.70 -14.21
C GLU A 926 -13.18 -32.40 -12.72
N GLY A 927 -13.37 -33.40 -11.85
CA GLY A 927 -13.24 -33.24 -10.41
C GLY A 927 -14.54 -33.31 -9.62
N GLN A 928 -14.47 -32.87 -8.37
CA GLN A 928 -15.62 -32.71 -7.48
C GLN A 928 -15.55 -31.44 -6.64
N GLY A 929 -16.69 -30.94 -6.16
CA GLY A 929 -16.72 -29.72 -5.35
C GLY A 929 -18.11 -29.14 -5.12
N THR A 930 -18.14 -27.94 -4.54
CA THR A 930 -19.35 -27.17 -4.26
C THR A 930 -19.28 -25.78 -4.90
N LEU A 931 -20.44 -25.27 -5.33
CA LEU A 931 -20.68 -23.90 -5.74
C LEU A 931 -21.94 -23.40 -5.01
N GLU A 932 -21.77 -22.53 -4.04
CA GLU A 932 -22.86 -22.08 -3.18
C GLU A 932 -22.93 -20.57 -2.97
N ASP A 933 -24.15 -20.09 -2.66
CA ASP A 933 -24.45 -18.72 -2.22
C ASP A 933 -23.87 -17.62 -3.13
N SER A 934 -23.65 -17.92 -4.42
CA SER A 934 -22.96 -17.04 -5.36
C SER A 934 -23.92 -16.35 -6.33
N LEU A 935 -23.52 -15.16 -6.80
CA LEU A 935 -24.27 -14.33 -7.74
C LEU A 935 -23.65 -14.40 -9.14
N PHE A 936 -24.46 -14.75 -10.14
CA PHE A 936 -24.10 -14.68 -11.55
C PHE A 936 -24.99 -13.67 -12.26
N LYS A 937 -24.41 -12.56 -12.71
CA LYS A 937 -25.16 -11.44 -13.27
C LYS A 937 -24.64 -10.97 -14.62
N GLU A 938 -25.53 -10.74 -15.58
CA GLU A 938 -25.18 -10.08 -16.86
C GLU A 938 -24.04 -10.79 -17.64
N ASN A 939 -23.84 -12.09 -17.43
CA ASN A 939 -22.87 -12.87 -18.17
C ASN A 939 -23.46 -13.31 -19.53
N GLU A 940 -22.62 -13.39 -20.56
CA GLU A 940 -23.05 -13.90 -21.87
C GLU A 940 -23.34 -15.42 -21.78
N LYS A 941 -22.53 -16.16 -21.03
CA LYS A 941 -22.72 -17.58 -20.73
C LYS A 941 -22.32 -17.87 -19.28
N VAL A 942 -23.16 -18.56 -18.53
CA VAL A 942 -22.84 -18.91 -17.14
C VAL A 942 -21.98 -20.16 -17.08
N PHE A 943 -22.55 -21.31 -17.43
CA PHE A 943 -21.95 -22.63 -17.20
C PHE A 943 -21.44 -23.32 -18.47
N ASN A 944 -20.45 -24.17 -18.27
CA ASN A 944 -20.02 -25.19 -19.23
C ASN A 944 -19.47 -26.39 -18.45
N PHE A 945 -20.28 -27.43 -18.29
CA PHE A 945 -19.91 -28.65 -17.57
C PHE A 945 -19.38 -29.70 -18.54
N LYS A 946 -18.20 -30.28 -18.23
CA LYS A 946 -17.53 -31.29 -19.07
C LYS A 946 -17.04 -32.51 -18.28
N ASN A 947 -16.61 -33.54 -19.02
CA ASN A 947 -15.89 -34.76 -18.61
C ASN A 947 -16.21 -35.36 -17.23
N GLY A 948 -17.49 -35.48 -16.86
CA GLY A 948 -17.86 -36.27 -15.69
C GLY A 948 -17.66 -35.61 -14.33
N ILE A 949 -17.65 -34.27 -14.26
CA ILE A 949 -17.65 -33.50 -13.01
C ILE A 949 -18.72 -33.99 -12.03
N SER A 950 -18.41 -34.04 -10.73
CA SER A 950 -19.35 -34.31 -9.63
C SER A 950 -19.51 -33.07 -8.74
N LEU A 951 -20.60 -32.32 -8.85
CA LEU A 951 -20.71 -30.97 -8.26
C LEU A 951 -22.04 -30.75 -7.56
N GLU A 952 -22.02 -30.06 -6.43
CA GLU A 952 -23.22 -29.49 -5.80
C GLU A 952 -23.30 -27.99 -6.12
N VAL A 953 -24.44 -27.56 -6.67
CA VAL A 953 -24.73 -26.15 -7.01
C VAL A 953 -25.92 -25.71 -6.18
N LEU A 954 -25.66 -24.93 -5.13
CA LEU A 954 -26.61 -24.67 -4.05
C LEU A 954 -26.90 -23.19 -3.87
N ASN A 955 -28.17 -22.80 -3.75
CA ASN A 955 -28.58 -21.45 -3.33
C ASN A 955 -28.00 -20.27 -4.16
N ASN A 956 -27.60 -20.51 -5.40
CA ASN A 956 -27.03 -19.47 -6.25
C ASN A 956 -28.12 -18.61 -6.88
N ARG A 957 -27.80 -17.35 -7.18
CA ARG A 957 -28.69 -16.41 -7.89
C ARG A 957 -28.16 -16.12 -9.29
N PHE A 958 -29.01 -16.31 -10.30
CA PHE A 958 -28.70 -16.05 -11.70
C PHE A 958 -29.59 -14.90 -12.20
N GLU A 959 -28.99 -13.76 -12.50
CA GLU A 959 -29.72 -12.54 -12.88
C GLU A 959 -29.31 -12.04 -14.27
N LYS A 960 -30.29 -11.84 -15.16
CA LYS A 960 -30.07 -11.11 -16.44
C LYS A 960 -28.92 -11.67 -17.31
N ASN A 961 -28.59 -12.95 -17.19
CA ASN A 961 -27.62 -13.59 -18.06
C ASN A 961 -28.24 -13.89 -19.42
N GLU A 962 -27.44 -13.88 -20.49
CA GLU A 962 -27.92 -14.18 -21.84
C GLU A 962 -28.21 -15.70 -22.02
N GLU A 963 -27.40 -16.57 -21.42
CA GLU A 963 -27.53 -18.03 -21.50
C GLU A 963 -26.97 -18.75 -20.27
N MET A 964 -27.73 -19.68 -19.69
CA MET A 964 -27.26 -20.50 -18.56
C MET A 964 -26.15 -21.49 -18.97
N GLY A 965 -26.23 -22.11 -20.16
CA GLY A 965 -25.10 -22.84 -20.74
C GLY A 965 -25.36 -24.31 -21.03
N VAL A 966 -24.32 -25.15 -20.86
CA VAL A 966 -24.28 -26.53 -21.35
C VAL A 966 -23.95 -27.53 -20.25
N LEU A 967 -24.68 -28.65 -20.24
CA LEU A 967 -24.47 -29.83 -19.40
C LEU A 967 -24.13 -31.05 -20.28
N GLU A 968 -22.90 -31.56 -20.20
CA GLU A 968 -22.50 -32.78 -20.91
C GLU A 968 -23.05 -34.04 -20.22
N LEU A 969 -23.55 -35.03 -20.97
CA LEU A 969 -24.24 -36.21 -20.41
C LEU A 969 -23.41 -37.12 -19.49
N ALA A 970 -22.11 -36.88 -19.34
CA ALA A 970 -21.24 -37.70 -18.48
C ALA A 970 -21.20 -37.24 -17.01
N THR A 971 -21.77 -36.07 -16.69
CA THR A 971 -21.60 -35.37 -15.40
C THR A 971 -22.62 -35.77 -14.33
N ASN A 972 -22.25 -35.61 -13.05
CA ASN A 972 -23.12 -35.81 -11.89
C ASN A 972 -23.29 -34.49 -11.11
N VAL A 973 -24.25 -33.66 -11.51
CA VAL A 973 -24.45 -32.34 -10.89
C VAL A 973 -25.76 -32.32 -10.09
N TYR A 974 -25.66 -32.01 -8.81
CA TYR A 974 -26.77 -31.79 -7.89
C TYR A 974 -27.13 -30.30 -7.88
N PHE A 975 -28.41 -29.97 -8.05
CA PHE A 975 -28.91 -28.60 -7.97
C PHE A 975 -29.99 -28.50 -6.91
N GLU A 976 -29.87 -27.51 -6.02
CA GLU A 976 -30.89 -27.20 -5.02
C GLU A 976 -30.90 -25.71 -4.66
N GLY A 977 -32.09 -25.13 -4.51
CA GLY A 977 -32.26 -23.77 -3.97
C GLY A 977 -31.83 -22.65 -4.91
N ASN A 978 -31.50 -22.94 -6.17
CA ASN A 978 -31.02 -21.93 -7.11
C ASN A 978 -32.17 -21.07 -7.65
N ILE A 979 -31.93 -19.75 -7.79
CA ILE A 979 -32.93 -18.77 -8.22
C ILE A 979 -32.52 -18.17 -9.56
N LEU A 980 -33.40 -18.25 -10.56
CA LEU A 980 -33.20 -17.64 -11.88
C LEU A 980 -34.17 -16.46 -12.06
N GLU A 981 -33.64 -15.27 -12.30
CA GLU A 981 -34.44 -14.04 -12.45
C GLU A 981 -34.00 -13.21 -13.68
N GLY A 982 -34.93 -12.94 -14.59
CA GLY A 982 -34.68 -12.04 -15.73
C GLY A 982 -33.62 -12.51 -16.74
N ASN A 983 -33.15 -13.76 -16.66
CA ASN A 983 -32.26 -14.34 -17.67
C ASN A 983 -33.01 -14.54 -18.98
N LYS A 984 -32.33 -14.31 -20.11
CA LYS A 984 -32.94 -14.41 -21.43
C LYS A 984 -33.17 -15.85 -21.86
N LYS A 985 -32.24 -16.75 -21.53
CA LYS A 985 -32.33 -18.19 -21.80
C LYS A 985 -32.07 -18.98 -20.54
N SER A 986 -33.14 -19.29 -19.83
CA SER A 986 -33.14 -19.96 -18.51
C SER A 986 -33.05 -21.49 -18.60
N TYR A 987 -32.25 -22.03 -19.52
CA TYR A 987 -32.11 -23.47 -19.72
C TYR A 987 -30.65 -23.96 -19.75
N LEU A 988 -30.44 -25.19 -19.31
CA LEU A 988 -29.21 -25.95 -19.56
C LEU A 988 -29.38 -26.84 -20.79
N SER A 989 -28.51 -26.68 -21.79
CA SER A 989 -28.50 -27.56 -22.97
C SER A 989 -27.86 -28.89 -22.63
N LEU A 990 -28.57 -29.99 -22.86
CA LEU A 990 -28.00 -31.33 -22.78
C LEU A 990 -27.22 -31.62 -24.05
N VAL A 991 -25.92 -31.88 -23.92
CA VAL A 991 -25.03 -32.13 -25.06
C VAL A 991 -24.44 -33.55 -25.01
N GLY A 992 -24.54 -34.23 -26.16
CA GLY A 992 -24.20 -35.63 -26.35
C GLY A 992 -25.39 -36.42 -26.89
N ASN A 993 -25.13 -37.54 -27.57
CA ASN A 993 -26.19 -38.34 -28.22
C ASN A 993 -26.48 -39.64 -27.46
N LEU A 994 -25.66 -39.99 -26.46
CA LEU A 994 -25.71 -41.28 -25.78
C LEU A 994 -25.35 -41.11 -24.31
N LEU A 995 -26.32 -41.31 -23.43
CA LEU A 995 -26.14 -41.35 -21.99
C LEU A 995 -25.59 -42.72 -21.58
N LYS A 996 -24.34 -42.71 -21.11
CA LYS A 996 -23.55 -43.90 -20.76
C LYS A 996 -23.42 -44.15 -19.25
N ASN A 997 -23.93 -43.23 -18.43
CA ASN A 997 -23.96 -43.26 -16.97
C ASN A 997 -25.37 -42.86 -16.50
N ASP A 998 -25.68 -43.04 -15.22
CA ASP A 998 -26.92 -42.50 -14.63
C ASP A 998 -26.89 -40.96 -14.60
N LEU A 999 -28.04 -40.32 -14.84
CA LEU A 999 -28.21 -38.87 -14.79
C LEU A 999 -29.49 -38.52 -14.04
N THR A 1000 -29.39 -37.57 -13.10
CA THR A 1000 -30.55 -37.01 -12.41
C THR A 1000 -30.72 -35.54 -12.79
N LEU A 1001 -31.94 -35.15 -13.17
CA LEU A 1001 -32.32 -33.78 -13.49
C LEU A 1001 -33.21 -33.20 -12.38
N TYR A 1002 -32.97 -31.95 -12.03
CA TYR A 1002 -33.54 -31.24 -10.87
C TYR A 1002 -34.38 -30.03 -11.33
N PRO A 1003 -35.44 -29.64 -10.60
CA PRO A 1003 -36.40 -28.64 -11.05
C PRO A 1003 -35.86 -27.20 -11.11
N ASP A 1004 -34.70 -26.91 -10.51
CA ASP A 1004 -34.06 -25.60 -10.52
C ASP A 1004 -33.82 -25.05 -11.94
N PHE A 1005 -33.62 -25.93 -12.93
CA PHE A 1005 -33.34 -25.55 -14.31
C PHE A 1005 -34.31 -26.19 -15.30
N VAL A 1006 -34.61 -25.46 -16.38
CA VAL A 1006 -35.18 -26.06 -17.59
C VAL A 1006 -34.07 -26.78 -18.35
N TYR A 1007 -34.34 -27.98 -18.85
CA TYR A 1007 -33.37 -28.74 -19.66
C TYR A 1007 -33.77 -28.73 -21.12
N HIS A 1008 -32.83 -28.39 -22.01
CA HIS A 1008 -33.07 -28.27 -23.44
C HIS A 1008 -32.36 -29.37 -24.23
N ILE A 1009 -33.12 -30.12 -25.04
CA ILE A 1009 -32.61 -31.09 -26.02
C ILE A 1009 -32.72 -30.45 -27.40
N SER A 1010 -31.60 -29.98 -27.93
CA SER A 1010 -31.58 -29.11 -29.11
C SER A 1010 -31.91 -29.83 -30.44
N HIS A 1011 -31.00 -30.65 -30.98
CA HIS A 1011 -31.14 -31.19 -32.34
C HIS A 1011 -30.70 -32.64 -32.52
N TYR A 1012 -30.15 -33.27 -31.48
CA TYR A 1012 -29.72 -34.66 -31.53
C TYR A 1012 -30.63 -35.53 -30.67
N SER A 1013 -30.85 -36.77 -31.10
CA SER A 1013 -31.45 -37.82 -30.29
C SER A 1013 -30.70 -37.95 -28.97
N LEU A 1014 -31.33 -37.60 -27.85
CA LEU A 1014 -30.84 -38.04 -26.55
C LEU A 1014 -31.22 -39.51 -26.40
N ARG A 1015 -30.22 -40.39 -26.27
CA ARG A 1015 -30.43 -41.83 -26.09
C ARG A 1015 -29.94 -42.29 -24.74
N VAL A 1016 -30.82 -42.88 -23.93
CA VAL A 1016 -30.45 -43.60 -22.71
C VAL A 1016 -30.11 -45.02 -23.09
N ASP A 1017 -28.86 -45.42 -22.90
CA ASP A 1017 -28.41 -46.77 -23.23
C ASP A 1017 -28.81 -47.80 -22.16
N LYS A 1018 -28.85 -49.08 -22.57
CA LYS A 1018 -29.26 -50.16 -21.69
C LYS A 1018 -28.32 -50.24 -20.47
N GLY A 1019 -28.91 -50.32 -19.27
CA GLY A 1019 -28.18 -50.38 -18.00
C GLY A 1019 -27.97 -49.02 -17.33
N ASN A 1020 -28.37 -47.91 -17.96
CA ASN A 1020 -28.32 -46.56 -17.39
C ASN A 1020 -29.72 -46.01 -17.14
N THR A 1021 -29.82 -45.08 -16.21
CA THR A 1021 -31.05 -44.48 -15.73
C THR A 1021 -31.06 -42.97 -15.94
N LEU A 1022 -32.11 -42.45 -16.56
CA LEU A 1022 -32.46 -41.03 -16.52
C LEU A 1022 -33.53 -40.82 -15.45
N THR A 1023 -33.20 -40.08 -14.39
CA THR A 1023 -34.12 -39.72 -13.31
C THR A 1023 -34.54 -38.26 -13.43
N LEU A 1024 -35.84 -38.00 -13.42
CA LEU A 1024 -36.41 -36.65 -13.43
C LEU A 1024 -37.14 -36.43 -12.10
N LYS A 1025 -36.65 -35.48 -11.30
CA LYS A 1025 -37.27 -35.14 -10.01
C LYS A 1025 -38.61 -34.41 -10.23
N PRO A 1026 -39.55 -34.45 -9.25
CA PRO A 1026 -40.79 -33.68 -9.33
C PRO A 1026 -40.56 -32.22 -9.71
N GLY A 1027 -41.38 -31.68 -10.62
CA GLY A 1027 -41.26 -30.31 -11.15
C GLY A 1027 -40.28 -30.11 -12.30
N THR A 1028 -39.49 -31.14 -12.68
CA THR A 1028 -38.52 -31.01 -13.78
C THR A 1028 -39.21 -30.71 -15.12
N VAL A 1029 -38.69 -29.73 -15.86
CA VAL A 1029 -39.16 -29.36 -17.21
C VAL A 1029 -38.08 -29.68 -18.25
N VAL A 1030 -38.45 -30.49 -19.25
CA VAL A 1030 -37.60 -30.82 -20.40
C VAL A 1030 -38.24 -30.27 -21.68
N LYS A 1031 -37.50 -29.39 -22.36
CA LYS A 1031 -37.91 -28.75 -23.61
C LYS A 1031 -37.12 -29.28 -24.80
N PHE A 1032 -37.81 -29.49 -25.91
CA PHE A 1032 -37.22 -29.99 -27.16
C PHE A 1032 -37.13 -28.88 -28.20
N GLY A 1033 -35.97 -28.81 -28.87
CA GLY A 1033 -35.70 -27.83 -29.93
C GLY A 1033 -36.52 -28.08 -31.18
N GLU A 1034 -36.57 -27.04 -32.02
CA GLU A 1034 -37.41 -27.02 -33.23
C GLU A 1034 -36.98 -28.03 -34.30
N LYS A 1035 -37.91 -28.27 -35.22
CA LYS A 1035 -37.68 -29.01 -36.47
C LYS A 1035 -36.59 -28.35 -37.33
N HIS A 1036 -35.37 -28.87 -37.28
CA HIS A 1036 -34.34 -28.58 -38.28
C HIS A 1036 -34.54 -29.43 -39.54
N ARG A 1037 -34.10 -28.93 -40.71
CA ARG A 1037 -34.44 -29.43 -42.08
C ARG A 1037 -34.31 -30.94 -42.32
N TYR A 1038 -33.66 -31.72 -41.46
CA TYR A 1038 -33.49 -33.17 -41.60
C TYR A 1038 -33.70 -34.01 -40.33
N ASP A 1039 -33.70 -33.42 -39.12
CA ASP A 1039 -33.84 -34.15 -37.85
C ASP A 1039 -34.65 -33.33 -36.84
N ARG A 1040 -35.51 -34.00 -36.06
CA ARG A 1040 -36.24 -33.41 -34.93
C ARG A 1040 -35.67 -33.93 -33.62
N ALA A 1041 -35.66 -33.08 -32.59
CA ALA A 1041 -35.26 -33.48 -31.24
C ALA A 1041 -36.14 -34.63 -30.73
N ASN A 1042 -35.51 -35.66 -30.16
CA ASN A 1042 -36.19 -36.85 -29.62
C ASN A 1042 -35.44 -37.43 -28.42
N LEU A 1043 -36.17 -38.21 -27.62
CA LEU A 1043 -35.66 -38.94 -26.47
C LEU A 1043 -35.91 -40.43 -26.65
N THR A 1044 -34.86 -41.24 -26.72
CA THR A 1044 -34.97 -42.71 -26.83
C THR A 1044 -34.45 -43.39 -25.57
N ILE A 1045 -35.29 -44.18 -24.92
CA ILE A 1045 -34.97 -44.91 -23.68
C ILE A 1045 -34.78 -46.40 -24.00
N ASN A 1046 -33.53 -46.87 -24.08
CA ASN A 1046 -33.21 -48.31 -24.11
C ASN A 1046 -32.85 -48.85 -22.72
N GLY A 1047 -32.50 -47.96 -21.78
CA GLY A 1047 -32.31 -48.26 -20.35
C GLY A 1047 -33.57 -47.96 -19.54
N THR A 1048 -33.40 -47.20 -18.45
CA THR A 1048 -34.46 -46.90 -17.48
C THR A 1048 -34.80 -45.40 -17.52
N LEU A 1049 -36.09 -45.07 -17.47
CA LEU A 1049 -36.58 -43.70 -17.26
C LEU A 1049 -37.42 -43.67 -15.98
N LEU A 1050 -37.02 -42.83 -15.01
CA LEU A 1050 -37.75 -42.58 -13.78
C LEU A 1050 -38.31 -41.15 -13.82
N ALA A 1051 -39.49 -40.99 -14.41
CA ALA A 1051 -40.24 -39.73 -14.42
C ALA A 1051 -41.38 -39.82 -13.41
N GLN A 1052 -41.09 -39.46 -12.16
CA GLN A 1052 -42.02 -39.52 -11.04
C GLN A 1052 -42.31 -38.11 -10.53
N GLY A 1053 -43.33 -37.47 -11.12
CA GLY A 1053 -43.82 -36.19 -10.63
C GLY A 1053 -44.75 -36.31 -9.42
N GLU A 1054 -45.15 -35.16 -8.92
CA GLU A 1054 -46.22 -35.02 -7.93
C GLU A 1054 -47.39 -34.25 -8.52
N GLN A 1055 -48.57 -34.34 -7.90
CA GLN A 1055 -49.79 -33.72 -8.42
C GLN A 1055 -49.65 -32.20 -8.66
N ASN A 1056 -48.91 -31.52 -7.78
CA ASN A 1056 -48.68 -30.07 -7.87
C ASN A 1056 -47.33 -29.71 -8.51
N SER A 1057 -46.47 -30.69 -8.74
CA SER A 1057 -45.13 -30.53 -9.32
C SER A 1057 -44.89 -31.66 -10.33
N PRO A 1058 -45.61 -31.66 -11.46
CA PRO A 1058 -45.47 -32.71 -12.46
C PRO A 1058 -44.11 -32.62 -13.18
N VAL A 1059 -43.66 -33.73 -13.75
CA VAL A 1059 -42.56 -33.70 -14.72
C VAL A 1059 -43.13 -33.35 -16.10
N VAL A 1060 -42.56 -32.36 -16.79
CA VAL A 1060 -43.12 -31.82 -18.04
C VAL A 1060 -42.16 -32.04 -19.21
N PHE A 1061 -42.68 -32.54 -20.32
CA PHE A 1061 -42.00 -32.64 -21.61
C PHE A 1061 -42.74 -31.79 -22.65
N THR A 1062 -42.08 -30.79 -23.23
CA THR A 1062 -42.75 -29.81 -24.09
C THR A 1062 -41.84 -29.19 -25.18
N SER A 1063 -42.40 -28.34 -26.04
CA SER A 1063 -41.68 -27.57 -27.06
C SER A 1063 -40.83 -26.47 -26.42
N ILE A 1064 -39.72 -26.09 -27.05
CA ILE A 1064 -38.91 -24.93 -26.60
C ILE A 1064 -39.73 -23.62 -26.57
N LYS A 1065 -40.76 -23.54 -27.42
CA LYS A 1065 -41.71 -22.42 -27.56
C LYS A 1065 -42.83 -22.38 -26.51
N ASP A 1066 -42.91 -23.37 -25.62
CA ASP A 1066 -44.00 -23.46 -24.65
C ASP A 1066 -43.71 -22.63 -23.40
N ASP A 1067 -44.22 -21.41 -23.33
CA ASP A 1067 -43.98 -20.51 -22.20
C ASP A 1067 -44.77 -20.88 -20.94
N GLU A 1068 -45.77 -21.76 -21.04
CA GLU A 1068 -46.60 -22.17 -19.89
C GLU A 1068 -45.79 -22.92 -18.83
N TYR A 1069 -44.82 -23.72 -19.27
CA TYR A 1069 -43.94 -24.49 -18.38
C TYR A 1069 -42.48 -24.11 -18.59
N GLY A 1070 -41.81 -23.69 -17.52
CA GLY A 1070 -40.41 -23.25 -17.58
C GLY A 1070 -40.19 -21.86 -18.18
N GLY A 1071 -41.26 -21.11 -18.47
CA GLY A 1071 -41.19 -19.74 -19.02
C GLY A 1071 -40.59 -19.65 -20.43
N ASP A 1072 -40.41 -18.41 -20.91
CA ASP A 1072 -39.78 -18.09 -22.20
C ASP A 1072 -38.31 -18.55 -22.23
N SER A 1073 -38.11 -19.79 -22.67
CA SER A 1073 -36.81 -20.45 -22.64
C SER A 1073 -35.99 -20.13 -23.89
N ASN A 1074 -36.63 -19.89 -25.03
CA ASN A 1074 -36.02 -19.45 -26.28
C ASN A 1074 -35.65 -17.96 -26.28
N GLY A 1075 -36.24 -17.16 -25.40
CA GLY A 1075 -35.97 -15.74 -25.23
C GLY A 1075 -36.58 -14.89 -26.34
N ASP A 1076 -37.71 -15.32 -26.90
CA ASP A 1076 -38.43 -14.60 -27.97
C ASP A 1076 -39.73 -13.93 -27.50
N GLY A 1077 -39.97 -13.87 -26.19
CA GLY A 1077 -41.23 -13.39 -25.64
C GLY A 1077 -42.37 -14.29 -26.08
N GLU A 1078 -43.50 -13.71 -26.50
CA GLU A 1078 -44.64 -14.48 -27.04
C GLU A 1078 -44.62 -14.55 -28.58
N GLU A 1079 -43.46 -14.37 -29.22
CA GLU A 1079 -43.37 -14.39 -30.69
C GLU A 1079 -43.63 -15.78 -31.28
N SER A 1080 -43.20 -16.83 -30.59
CA SER A 1080 -43.38 -18.21 -31.01
C SER A 1080 -44.54 -18.88 -30.24
N VAL A 1081 -45.32 -19.72 -30.94
CA VAL A 1081 -46.43 -20.48 -30.33
C VAL A 1081 -46.20 -21.96 -30.61
N PRO A 1082 -46.35 -22.85 -29.60
CA PRO A 1082 -46.11 -24.27 -29.80
C PRO A 1082 -47.21 -24.94 -30.62
N GLU A 1083 -46.83 -25.83 -31.53
CA GLU A 1083 -47.75 -26.58 -32.42
C GLU A 1083 -47.61 -28.09 -32.23
N GLN A 1084 -48.64 -28.86 -32.62
CA GLN A 1084 -48.58 -30.32 -32.55
C GLN A 1084 -47.47 -30.87 -33.46
N GLY A 1085 -46.53 -31.64 -32.88
CA GLY A 1085 -45.43 -32.24 -33.63
C GLY A 1085 -44.21 -31.32 -33.82
N ASP A 1086 -44.11 -30.25 -33.03
CA ASP A 1086 -42.95 -29.35 -32.96
C ASP A 1086 -41.64 -30.12 -32.72
N TRP A 1087 -41.71 -31.14 -31.88
CA TRP A 1087 -40.65 -32.10 -31.62
C TRP A 1087 -41.11 -33.53 -31.94
N GLU A 1088 -40.18 -34.48 -32.01
CA GLU A 1088 -40.50 -35.84 -32.46
C GLU A 1088 -41.15 -36.65 -31.34
N LYS A 1089 -40.45 -37.60 -30.71
CA LYS A 1089 -41.09 -38.52 -29.76
C LYS A 1089 -40.23 -38.85 -28.57
N ILE A 1090 -40.89 -39.30 -27.51
CA ILE A 1090 -40.27 -40.07 -26.43
C ILE A 1090 -40.50 -41.54 -26.77
N THR A 1091 -39.45 -42.26 -27.17
CA THR A 1091 -39.54 -43.70 -27.48
C THR A 1091 -39.06 -44.53 -26.30
N LEU A 1092 -39.94 -45.37 -25.75
CA LEU A 1092 -39.69 -46.28 -24.64
C LEU A 1092 -39.46 -47.72 -25.15
N LYS A 1093 -38.23 -48.22 -25.01
CA LYS A 1093 -37.82 -49.57 -25.46
C LYS A 1093 -37.30 -50.48 -24.33
N GLY A 1094 -37.09 -49.95 -23.13
CA GLY A 1094 -36.64 -50.68 -21.95
C GLY A 1094 -37.80 -51.23 -21.09
N ASP A 1095 -37.51 -52.21 -20.24
CA ASP A 1095 -38.52 -52.90 -19.41
C ASP A 1095 -38.81 -52.17 -18.07
N GLU A 1096 -37.94 -51.25 -17.64
CA GLU A 1096 -38.06 -50.50 -16.39
C GLU A 1096 -38.30 -49.01 -16.69
N THR A 1097 -39.56 -48.60 -16.83
CA THR A 1097 -39.91 -47.18 -16.98
C THR A 1097 -41.12 -46.85 -16.13
N ILE A 1098 -40.98 -45.81 -15.32
CA ILE A 1098 -42.06 -45.26 -14.51
C ILE A 1098 -42.39 -43.87 -15.06
N PHE A 1099 -43.65 -43.70 -15.46
CA PHE A 1099 -44.20 -42.47 -16.00
C PHE A 1099 -45.40 -42.07 -15.14
N ASN A 1100 -45.16 -41.36 -14.04
CA ASN A 1100 -46.19 -41.02 -13.06
C ASN A 1100 -46.27 -39.51 -12.84
N ASN A 1101 -47.48 -38.92 -12.82
CA ASN A 1101 -47.70 -37.47 -12.69
C ASN A 1101 -46.83 -36.67 -13.66
N THR A 1102 -46.93 -37.01 -14.94
CA THR A 1102 -46.18 -36.36 -16.01
C THR A 1102 -47.11 -35.61 -16.95
N ILE A 1103 -46.58 -34.63 -17.67
CA ILE A 1103 -47.28 -33.90 -18.74
C ILE A 1103 -46.44 -33.99 -20.00
N VAL A 1104 -47.03 -34.47 -21.09
CA VAL A 1104 -46.39 -34.51 -22.41
C VAL A 1104 -47.24 -33.70 -23.38
N ARG A 1105 -46.61 -32.75 -24.08
CA ARG A 1105 -47.33 -31.82 -24.95
C ARG A 1105 -46.55 -31.35 -26.17
N TYR A 1106 -47.31 -30.99 -27.21
CA TYR A 1106 -46.82 -30.43 -28.48
C TYR A 1106 -45.86 -31.31 -29.29
N GLY A 1107 -45.64 -32.58 -28.90
CA GLY A 1107 -44.79 -33.53 -29.62
C GLY A 1107 -45.53 -34.40 -30.63
N MET A 1108 -44.81 -35.30 -31.29
CA MET A 1108 -45.45 -36.46 -31.93
C MET A 1108 -46.06 -37.41 -30.90
N GLY A 1109 -45.56 -37.44 -29.67
CA GLY A 1109 -46.12 -38.23 -28.56
C GLY A 1109 -45.13 -39.14 -27.85
N VAL A 1110 -45.68 -40.03 -27.02
CA VAL A 1110 -44.93 -41.15 -26.40
C VAL A 1110 -45.14 -42.43 -27.20
N GLU A 1111 -44.05 -43.01 -27.70
CA GLU A 1111 -44.04 -44.27 -28.44
C GLU A 1111 -43.51 -45.41 -27.54
N ILE A 1112 -44.28 -46.49 -27.43
CA ILE A 1112 -43.93 -47.69 -26.66
C ILE A 1112 -43.69 -48.81 -27.66
N MET A 1113 -42.48 -49.37 -27.65
CA MET A 1113 -42.02 -50.33 -28.66
C MET A 1113 -41.21 -51.46 -28.01
N ASN A 1114 -41.67 -52.71 -28.16
CA ASN A 1114 -41.10 -53.90 -27.50
C ASN A 1114 -40.89 -53.72 -25.98
N SER A 1115 -41.78 -53.00 -25.30
CA SER A 1115 -41.67 -52.70 -23.86
C SER A 1115 -43.03 -52.70 -23.15
N SER A 1116 -43.01 -52.69 -21.81
CA SER A 1116 -44.23 -52.74 -20.97
C SER A 1116 -44.16 -51.75 -19.79
N PRO A 1117 -44.04 -50.43 -20.05
CA PRO A 1117 -43.94 -49.43 -18.99
C PRO A 1117 -45.26 -49.27 -18.21
N ALA A 1118 -45.13 -48.74 -16.99
CA ALA A 1118 -46.26 -48.30 -16.18
C ALA A 1118 -46.44 -46.78 -16.31
N ILE A 1119 -47.61 -46.37 -16.82
CA ILE A 1119 -48.00 -44.97 -17.00
C ILE A 1119 -49.21 -44.67 -16.12
N THR A 1120 -49.05 -43.78 -15.14
CA THR A 1120 -50.13 -43.46 -14.20
C THR A 1120 -50.29 -41.97 -13.97
N ASN A 1121 -51.51 -41.50 -13.68
CA ASN A 1121 -51.78 -40.13 -13.24
C ASN A 1121 -51.20 -39.04 -14.17
N SER A 1122 -51.09 -39.31 -15.46
CA SER A 1122 -50.32 -38.47 -16.40
C SER A 1122 -51.24 -37.81 -17.43
N LYS A 1123 -50.80 -36.66 -17.97
CA LYS A 1123 -51.54 -35.88 -18.96
C LYS A 1123 -50.82 -35.88 -20.30
N PHE A 1124 -51.53 -36.23 -21.36
CA PHE A 1124 -51.06 -36.17 -22.73
C PHE A 1124 -51.93 -35.17 -23.48
N GLU A 1125 -51.37 -34.02 -23.84
CA GLU A 1125 -52.17 -32.94 -24.42
C GLU A 1125 -51.53 -32.24 -25.62
N HIS A 1126 -52.35 -31.81 -26.58
CA HIS A 1126 -51.86 -31.10 -27.77
C HIS A 1126 -50.78 -31.87 -28.56
N ASN A 1127 -50.72 -33.19 -28.46
CA ASN A 1127 -49.77 -34.00 -29.24
C ASN A 1127 -50.41 -34.52 -30.52
N PHE A 1128 -49.56 -34.95 -31.46
CA PHE A 1128 -50.04 -35.73 -32.60
C PHE A 1128 -50.59 -37.08 -32.13
N TYR A 1129 -49.78 -37.86 -31.40
CA TYR A 1129 -50.23 -39.00 -30.62
C TYR A 1129 -50.14 -38.68 -29.13
N GLY A 1130 -51.15 -39.01 -28.34
CA GLY A 1130 -50.98 -39.01 -26.88
C GLY A 1130 -50.00 -40.12 -26.49
N VAL A 1131 -50.42 -41.38 -26.72
CA VAL A 1131 -49.57 -42.57 -26.58
C VAL A 1131 -49.76 -43.48 -27.82
N GLU A 1132 -48.65 -43.91 -28.42
CA GLU A 1132 -48.55 -44.86 -29.52
C GLU A 1132 -47.91 -46.17 -29.03
N ILE A 1133 -48.59 -47.31 -29.21
CA ILE A 1133 -48.15 -48.63 -28.73
C ILE A 1133 -47.97 -49.58 -29.91
N ILE A 1134 -46.75 -50.05 -30.14
CA ILE A 1134 -46.38 -50.86 -31.31
C ILE A 1134 -45.45 -52.02 -30.94
N ASP A 1135 -45.24 -52.94 -31.89
CA ASP A 1135 -44.24 -54.01 -31.85
C ASP A 1135 -44.25 -54.85 -30.56
N ASN A 1136 -45.32 -55.63 -30.34
CA ASN A 1136 -45.47 -56.58 -29.22
C ASN A 1136 -45.35 -55.97 -27.81
N SER A 1137 -45.73 -54.70 -27.66
CA SER A 1137 -45.71 -54.01 -26.36
C SER A 1137 -46.92 -54.39 -25.49
N SER A 1138 -46.80 -54.22 -24.17
CA SER A 1138 -47.89 -54.51 -23.21
C SER A 1138 -47.90 -53.57 -21.98
N PRO A 1139 -48.02 -52.25 -22.16
CA PRO A 1139 -48.02 -51.29 -21.06
C PRO A 1139 -49.27 -51.40 -20.16
N SER A 1140 -49.14 -50.87 -18.93
CA SER A 1140 -50.28 -50.51 -18.07
C SER A 1140 -50.44 -48.99 -18.02
N ILE A 1141 -51.61 -48.50 -18.40
CA ILE A 1141 -51.95 -47.08 -18.40
C ILE A 1141 -53.18 -46.87 -17.52
N ALA A 1142 -53.07 -46.07 -16.46
CA ALA A 1142 -54.17 -45.85 -15.52
C ALA A 1142 -54.29 -44.41 -15.02
N ASN A 1143 -55.51 -43.96 -14.72
CA ASN A 1143 -55.78 -42.66 -14.10
C ASN A 1143 -55.22 -41.45 -14.87
N SER A 1144 -55.09 -41.55 -16.19
CA SER A 1144 -54.44 -40.53 -17.02
C SER A 1144 -55.47 -39.69 -17.79
N GLU A 1145 -55.06 -38.51 -18.26
CA GLU A 1145 -55.88 -37.62 -19.08
C GLU A 1145 -55.28 -37.45 -20.47
N PHE A 1146 -56.13 -37.54 -21.49
CA PHE A 1146 -55.77 -37.31 -22.89
C PHE A 1146 -56.62 -36.16 -23.42
N PHE A 1147 -55.99 -35.03 -23.75
CA PHE A 1147 -56.68 -33.79 -24.10
C PHE A 1147 -56.22 -33.20 -25.44
N ASN A 1148 -57.13 -32.89 -26.36
CA ASN A 1148 -56.84 -32.16 -27.60
C ASN A 1148 -55.68 -32.74 -28.47
N ASN A 1149 -55.55 -34.06 -28.51
CA ASN A 1149 -54.59 -34.75 -29.37
C ASN A 1149 -55.19 -35.10 -30.74
N SER A 1150 -54.36 -35.17 -31.79
CA SER A 1150 -54.80 -35.70 -33.11
C SER A 1150 -55.19 -37.18 -33.01
N THR A 1151 -54.51 -37.99 -32.20
CA THR A 1151 -54.91 -39.34 -31.83
C THR A 1151 -54.46 -39.62 -30.40
N ALA A 1152 -55.38 -39.63 -29.44
CA ALA A 1152 -55.03 -39.77 -28.03
C ALA A 1152 -54.35 -41.10 -27.71
N PHE A 1153 -54.92 -42.22 -28.16
CA PHE A 1153 -54.39 -43.55 -27.90
C PHE A 1153 -54.38 -44.38 -29.19
N TYR A 1154 -53.20 -44.74 -29.66
CA TYR A 1154 -52.99 -45.59 -30.82
C TYR A 1154 -52.32 -46.89 -30.41
N ILE A 1155 -52.81 -48.02 -30.93
CA ILE A 1155 -52.19 -49.33 -30.68
C ILE A 1155 -52.21 -50.21 -31.93
N LYS A 1156 -51.11 -50.92 -32.19
CA LYS A 1156 -50.93 -51.85 -33.31
C LYS A 1156 -50.07 -53.05 -32.88
N ASP A 1157 -50.47 -54.26 -33.29
CA ASP A 1157 -49.74 -55.52 -33.06
C ASP A 1157 -49.23 -55.67 -31.61
N SER A 1158 -50.03 -55.22 -30.63
CA SER A 1158 -49.66 -55.07 -29.22
C SER A 1158 -50.87 -55.25 -28.29
N SER A 1159 -50.62 -55.40 -27.00
CA SER A 1159 -51.67 -55.53 -25.96
C SER A 1159 -51.42 -54.52 -24.83
N GLY A 1160 -52.07 -54.70 -23.67
CA GLY A 1160 -51.91 -53.83 -22.51
C GLY A 1160 -53.22 -53.58 -21.77
N ILE A 1161 -53.17 -52.75 -20.73
CA ILE A 1161 -54.33 -52.34 -19.94
C ILE A 1161 -54.42 -50.81 -19.98
N LEU A 1162 -55.60 -50.29 -20.30
CA LEU A 1162 -55.96 -48.88 -20.23
C LEU A 1162 -57.16 -48.72 -19.30
N GLU A 1163 -56.99 -48.08 -18.15
CA GLU A 1163 -58.06 -47.97 -17.16
C GLU A 1163 -58.22 -46.61 -16.48
N ASN A 1164 -59.43 -46.34 -16.00
CA ASN A 1164 -59.77 -45.18 -15.15
C ASN A 1164 -59.32 -43.81 -15.72
N SER A 1165 -59.19 -43.69 -17.03
CA SER A 1165 -58.59 -42.52 -17.70
C SER A 1165 -59.66 -41.66 -18.40
N LEU A 1166 -59.37 -40.37 -18.57
CA LEU A 1166 -60.24 -39.39 -19.22
C LEU A 1166 -59.71 -39.05 -20.63
N PHE A 1167 -60.57 -39.16 -21.63
CA PHE A 1167 -60.31 -38.75 -23.00
C PHE A 1167 -61.24 -37.58 -23.33
N LYS A 1168 -60.67 -36.40 -23.57
CA LYS A 1168 -61.44 -35.18 -23.80
C LYS A 1168 -60.96 -34.39 -25.02
N GLU A 1169 -61.90 -33.96 -25.86
CA GLU A 1169 -61.65 -33.03 -26.98
C GLU A 1169 -60.58 -33.49 -28.00
N ASN A 1170 -60.30 -34.79 -28.10
CA ASN A 1170 -59.36 -35.33 -29.07
C ASN A 1170 -60.01 -35.50 -30.45
N GLU A 1171 -59.22 -35.45 -31.52
CA GLU A 1171 -59.74 -35.77 -32.86
C GLU A 1171 -60.12 -37.25 -32.97
N LYS A 1172 -59.30 -38.15 -32.41
CA LYS A 1172 -59.57 -39.58 -32.26
C LYS A 1172 -59.21 -39.99 -30.84
N ALA A 1173 -60.18 -40.49 -30.08
CA ALA A 1173 -59.90 -40.95 -28.72
C ALA A 1173 -59.13 -42.28 -28.70
N LEU A 1174 -59.59 -43.25 -29.51
CA LEU A 1174 -59.00 -44.59 -29.61
C LEU A 1174 -58.78 -44.96 -31.08
N TYR A 1175 -57.57 -45.41 -31.42
CA TYR A 1175 -57.26 -46.02 -32.71
C TYR A 1175 -56.64 -47.41 -32.48
N LEU A 1176 -57.45 -48.46 -32.67
CA LEU A 1176 -57.00 -49.85 -32.58
C LEU A 1176 -56.71 -50.38 -33.99
N ASN A 1177 -55.44 -50.60 -34.31
CA ASN A 1177 -54.99 -51.09 -35.61
C ASN A 1177 -54.68 -52.60 -35.56
N SER A 1178 -54.47 -53.21 -36.74
CA SER A 1178 -54.09 -54.61 -36.97
C SER A 1178 -53.38 -55.26 -35.76
N GLY A 1179 -53.91 -56.38 -35.27
CA GLY A 1179 -53.30 -57.16 -34.19
C GLY A 1179 -53.42 -56.58 -32.78
N ALA A 1180 -54.05 -55.41 -32.59
CA ALA A 1180 -54.23 -54.82 -31.26
C ALA A 1180 -55.23 -55.61 -30.39
N ALA A 1181 -54.86 -55.88 -29.13
CA ALA A 1181 -55.69 -56.55 -28.14
C ALA A 1181 -55.60 -55.94 -26.71
N PRO A 1182 -55.84 -54.63 -26.53
CA PRO A 1182 -55.82 -54.02 -25.19
C PRO A 1182 -57.07 -54.37 -24.36
N LYS A 1183 -56.93 -54.34 -23.04
CA LYS A 1183 -58.06 -54.29 -22.09
C LYS A 1183 -58.36 -52.83 -21.77
N ILE A 1184 -59.58 -52.37 -22.06
CA ILE A 1184 -60.03 -50.99 -21.83
C ILE A 1184 -61.13 -51.01 -20.77
N LEU A 1185 -60.88 -50.44 -19.58
CA LEU A 1185 -61.75 -50.57 -18.40
C LEU A 1185 -62.04 -49.20 -17.76
N ASN A 1186 -63.30 -48.89 -17.43
CA ASN A 1186 -63.68 -47.72 -16.61
C ASN A 1186 -63.16 -46.35 -17.12
N ASN A 1187 -62.97 -46.17 -18.43
CA ASN A 1187 -62.51 -44.91 -19.01
C ASN A 1187 -63.70 -44.00 -19.36
N SER A 1188 -63.49 -42.68 -19.33
CA SER A 1188 -64.48 -41.66 -19.69
C SER A 1188 -64.09 -40.99 -21.00
N PHE A 1189 -65.06 -40.83 -21.92
CA PHE A 1189 -64.86 -40.22 -23.23
C PHE A 1189 -65.82 -39.03 -23.39
N VAL A 1190 -65.28 -37.81 -23.43
CA VAL A 1190 -66.06 -36.57 -23.39
C VAL A 1190 -65.68 -35.68 -24.58
N SER A 1191 -66.64 -35.31 -25.42
CA SER A 1191 -66.44 -34.31 -26.49
C SER A 1191 -65.30 -34.63 -27.49
N ASN A 1192 -64.91 -35.89 -27.66
CA ASN A 1192 -63.99 -36.31 -28.72
C ASN A 1192 -64.73 -36.34 -30.07
N LYS A 1193 -64.02 -36.08 -31.17
CA LYS A 1193 -64.60 -36.02 -32.51
C LYS A 1193 -64.89 -37.41 -33.10
N LEU A 1194 -63.99 -38.38 -32.88
CA LEU A 1194 -64.08 -39.77 -33.32
C LEU A 1194 -63.77 -40.76 -32.20
#